data_AF-A0AAJ0GMJ9-F1
#
_entry.id   AF-A0AAJ0GMJ9-F1
#
_cell.length_a   1.000
_cell.length_b   1.000
_cell.length_c   1.000
_cell.angle_alpha   90.00
_cell.angle_beta   90.00
_cell.angle_gamma   90.00
#
_symmetry.space_group_name_H-M   'P 1'
#
loop_
_entity.id
_entity.type
_entity.pdbx_description
1 polymer ?
#
loop_
_entity_poly.entity_id
_entity_poly.type
_entity_poly.pdbx_seq_one_letter_code
_entity_poly.pdbx_strand_id
1 'polypeptide(L)'
;MDSKWLGGWRKQPVCHRTRLFRFLLIGSGLNAFRASFNTVCAERGIPSTLDALGQLDLEDIDKVLKSELGPLYVGIPRFLETYFGGIAGLDVTSKAIFKKCTEGSNPLFNEGDGHWPSLTSRFRVLQQSANWTLALDDPEAGKDSRCHWSQILIPGELKSNPSADNPSKSWLDLGRYAREVFTAQDARRFVLGFTICGSLMRIWEFDRLGGIASEKFNINKDGLQFLSTVLGFLWMNEEQLGFDPTITTEGGQRLITVKRNGQTERLVIDKLMKRAPCIAGRATTCWKAHRENDLRIEFVIKDSWQYTEREEEGELLREATDKGVVNVARYYHHETVFVRDKVDEIRSNVRGGLNITEATNYRPGQLELSPGITAVDALRKGHNSTASRKRSSSQTGTSLPPSKRPYSASPTKADRGALPNRVHRRVILHDYGKPIYKARSRSALLTALEGCIEGHKSLRNAGILHRDISINNLMINEDYGNHYWPSFLIDLDFAIKEQREHASGARGRTGTRAFMAIGALLGEQHSFMHDIESFFWVLYWICIYCNGPEESRVVPEFDQWNYISTDLLATEKRGQVSHEGDFIRAAEKNFTPYYQPMVPWVNRLRKAVFPNGGRLEREDDGLYARVKGILEEARKDPRMSEEG
;
A
#
# COMPACT_ATOMS: atom_id res chain seq x y z
N MET A 1 -38.16 19.22 -39.87
CA MET A 1 -38.80 20.52 -39.62
C MET A 1 -39.65 20.38 -38.38
N ASP A 2 -39.58 21.40 -37.53
CA ASP A 2 -40.31 21.68 -36.27
C ASP A 2 -40.02 20.77 -35.06
N SER A 3 -39.33 21.16 -33.97
CA SER A 3 -39.16 22.40 -33.17
C SER A 3 -40.09 22.50 -31.94
N LYS A 4 -39.45 22.73 -30.76
CA LYS A 4 -39.98 23.11 -29.44
C LYS A 4 -40.67 21.96 -28.67
N TRP A 5 -40.36 21.66 -27.40
CA TRP A 5 -40.53 22.52 -26.23
C TRP A 5 -39.60 22.13 -25.06
N LEU A 6 -38.77 23.09 -24.63
CA LEU A 6 -38.21 23.21 -23.27
C LEU A 6 -39.25 23.96 -22.44
N GLY A 7 -39.65 23.42 -21.28
CA GLY A 7 -40.66 24.07 -20.44
C GLY A 7 -40.81 23.46 -19.04
N GLY A 8 -39.89 23.86 -18.15
CA GLY A 8 -40.22 24.28 -16.78
C GLY A 8 -40.44 23.22 -15.71
N TRP A 9 -39.57 23.22 -14.68
CA TRP A 9 -39.96 22.91 -13.29
C TRP A 9 -39.13 23.75 -12.29
N ARG A 10 -39.82 24.60 -11.52
CA ARG A 10 -39.35 25.28 -10.29
C ARG A 10 -39.85 24.47 -9.07
N LYS A 11 -39.00 24.37 -8.02
CA LYS A 11 -39.25 24.32 -6.55
C LYS A 11 -40.33 23.32 -6.04
N GLN A 12 -40.17 22.49 -4.99
CA GLN A 12 -39.37 22.55 -3.75
C GLN A 12 -39.49 21.18 -2.96
N PRO A 13 -39.07 21.03 -1.68
CA PRO A 13 -38.10 20.03 -1.21
C PRO A 13 -38.70 18.79 -0.49
N VAL A 14 -37.90 17.72 -0.33
CA VAL A 14 -38.05 16.78 0.79
C VAL A 14 -36.66 16.37 1.29
N CYS A 15 -36.51 16.48 2.62
CA CYS A 15 -35.33 16.16 3.41
C CYS A 15 -35.40 14.72 3.94
N HIS A 16 -34.20 14.18 4.20
CA HIS A 16 -33.85 13.06 5.09
C HIS A 16 -33.94 11.60 4.64
N ARG A 17 -32.81 10.93 4.94
CA ARG A 17 -32.47 9.50 4.91
C ARG A 17 -32.40 8.83 3.54
N THR A 18 -31.19 8.77 2.98
CA THR A 18 -30.76 7.60 2.21
C THR A 18 -29.23 7.52 2.15
N ARG A 19 -28.68 6.33 2.43
CA ARG A 19 -27.28 5.99 2.13
C ARG A 19 -27.05 6.23 0.64
N LEU A 20 -26.31 7.29 0.30
CA LEU A 20 -25.96 7.61 -1.09
C LEU A 20 -24.80 6.72 -1.53
N PHE A 21 -25.06 5.79 -2.45
CA PHE A 21 -24.03 5.04 -3.17
C PHE A 21 -23.67 5.83 -4.43
N ARG A 22 -22.41 6.25 -4.59
CA ARG A 22 -21.91 6.98 -5.76
C ARG A 22 -21.01 6.07 -6.60
N PHE A 23 -21.46 5.76 -7.82
CA PHE A 23 -20.59 5.25 -8.88
C PHE A 23 -19.82 6.42 -9.48
N LEU A 24 -18.55 6.21 -9.84
CA LEU A 24 -17.84 7.13 -10.71
C LEU A 24 -17.52 6.38 -12.01
N LEU A 25 -18.11 6.83 -13.11
CA LEU A 25 -17.80 6.36 -14.46
C LEU A 25 -16.84 7.37 -15.08
N ILE A 26 -15.53 7.10 -15.05
CA ILE A 26 -14.56 7.94 -15.75
C ILE A 26 -14.51 7.46 -17.20
N GLY A 27 -15.18 8.18 -18.09
CA GLY A 27 -15.17 7.87 -19.53
C GLY A 27 -16.13 8.74 -20.34
N SER A 28 -15.58 9.46 -21.31
CA SER A 28 -16.14 10.49 -22.22
C SER A 28 -15.92 11.98 -21.85
N GLY A 29 -15.72 12.32 -20.57
CA GLY A 29 -15.40 13.70 -20.13
C GLY A 29 -14.05 14.26 -20.62
N LEU A 30 -13.05 13.41 -20.85
CA LEU A 30 -11.72 13.83 -21.30
C LEU A 30 -11.71 14.36 -22.76
N ASN A 31 -12.61 13.86 -23.61
CA ASN A 31 -12.72 14.32 -25.00
C ASN A 31 -13.50 15.63 -25.11
N ALA A 32 -14.52 15.84 -24.27
CA ALA A 32 -15.22 17.11 -24.14
C ALA A 32 -14.32 18.19 -23.51
N PHE A 33 -13.52 17.83 -22.50
CA PHE A 33 -12.49 18.71 -21.94
C PHE A 33 -11.40 19.06 -22.97
N ARG A 34 -10.92 18.08 -23.76
CA ARG A 34 -9.97 18.33 -24.86
C ARG A 34 -10.55 19.26 -25.94
N ALA A 35 -11.80 19.07 -26.31
CA ALA A 35 -12.48 19.93 -27.29
C ALA A 35 -12.63 21.37 -26.77
N SER A 36 -13.12 21.52 -25.54
CA SER A 36 -13.35 22.83 -24.91
C SER A 36 -12.03 23.57 -24.61
N PHE A 37 -10.98 22.84 -24.20
CA PHE A 37 -9.65 23.39 -23.97
C PHE A 37 -8.97 23.85 -25.28
N ASN A 38 -9.10 23.09 -26.37
CA ASN A 38 -8.56 23.48 -27.67
C ASN A 38 -9.28 24.69 -28.28
N THR A 39 -10.60 24.81 -28.09
CA THR A 39 -11.39 25.97 -28.54
C THR A 39 -10.99 27.24 -27.79
N VAL A 40 -10.84 27.18 -26.46
CA VAL A 40 -10.44 28.33 -25.62
C VAL A 40 -9.00 28.78 -25.92
N CYS A 41 -8.09 27.86 -26.23
CA CYS A 41 -6.71 28.21 -26.63
C CYS A 41 -6.65 28.89 -28.01
N ALA A 42 -7.50 28.46 -28.96
CA ALA A 42 -7.61 29.07 -30.29
C ALA A 42 -8.21 30.49 -30.23
N GLU A 43 -9.22 30.71 -29.40
CA GLU A 43 -9.88 32.02 -29.23
C GLU A 43 -8.98 33.07 -28.56
N ARG A 44 -7.94 32.63 -27.84
CA ARG A 44 -7.01 33.52 -27.12
C ARG A 44 -5.61 33.61 -27.75
N GLY A 45 -5.40 32.98 -28.91
CA GLY A 45 -4.09 32.97 -29.58
C GLY A 45 -2.98 32.30 -28.77
N ILE A 46 -3.33 31.39 -27.85
CA ILE A 46 -2.38 30.69 -26.98
C ILE A 46 -1.94 29.40 -27.68
N PRO A 47 -0.64 29.19 -27.94
CA PRO A 47 -0.14 27.97 -28.57
C PRO A 47 -0.56 26.72 -27.80
N SER A 48 -1.18 25.77 -28.48
CA SER A 48 -1.75 24.54 -27.92
C SER A 48 -0.73 23.40 -27.78
N THR A 49 0.46 23.69 -27.27
CA THR A 49 1.44 22.65 -26.92
C THR A 49 1.34 22.33 -25.43
N LEU A 50 0.67 21.22 -25.12
CA LEU A 50 0.58 20.66 -23.77
C LEU A 50 1.89 19.96 -23.36
N ASP A 51 3.02 20.66 -23.48
CA ASP A 51 4.35 20.14 -23.12
C ASP A 51 4.89 20.67 -21.79
N ALA A 52 4.07 21.35 -20.98
CA ALA A 52 4.53 21.90 -19.71
C ALA A 52 3.85 21.34 -18.43
N LEU A 53 2.90 20.40 -18.51
CA LEU A 53 2.20 19.87 -17.31
C LEU A 53 1.92 18.36 -17.28
N GLY A 54 2.53 17.56 -18.17
CA GLY A 54 2.27 16.11 -18.22
C GLY A 54 3.47 15.22 -18.52
N GLN A 55 4.68 15.77 -18.64
CA GLN A 55 5.90 15.03 -18.96
C GLN A 55 6.85 14.91 -17.76
N LEU A 56 6.29 14.63 -16.58
CA LEU A 56 7.05 14.06 -15.47
C LEU A 56 6.43 12.68 -15.15
N ASP A 57 7.05 11.64 -15.72
CA ASP A 57 7.08 10.24 -15.26
C ASP A 57 5.79 9.40 -15.22
N LEU A 58 4.88 9.53 -16.21
CA LEU A 58 3.78 8.55 -16.39
C LEU A 58 4.30 7.11 -16.56
N GLU A 59 5.40 6.93 -17.29
CA GLU A 59 6.03 5.61 -17.47
C GLU A 59 6.59 5.04 -16.16
N ASP A 60 7.13 5.87 -15.28
CA ASP A 60 7.72 5.42 -14.02
C ASP A 60 6.65 5.16 -12.95
N ILE A 61 5.55 5.94 -12.95
CA ILE A 61 4.36 5.61 -12.16
C ILE A 61 3.73 4.30 -12.64
N ASP A 62 3.64 4.07 -13.96
CA ASP A 62 3.16 2.80 -14.52
C ASP A 62 4.04 1.62 -14.12
N LYS A 63 5.37 1.77 -14.10
CA LYS A 63 6.30 0.71 -13.67
C LYS A 63 6.16 0.41 -12.18
N VAL A 64 6.08 1.44 -11.32
CA VAL A 64 5.88 1.27 -9.88
C VAL A 64 4.53 0.61 -9.62
N LEU A 65 3.47 1.12 -10.24
CA LEU A 65 2.13 0.58 -10.09
C LEU A 65 2.04 -0.86 -10.59
N LYS A 66 2.62 -1.20 -11.76
CA LYS A 66 2.67 -2.58 -12.25
C LYS A 66 3.35 -3.53 -11.26
N SER A 67 4.31 -3.03 -10.47
CA SER A 67 4.94 -3.83 -9.42
C SER A 67 4.12 -3.94 -8.13
N GLU A 68 3.24 -2.97 -7.85
CA GLU A 68 2.33 -2.96 -6.70
C GLU A 68 0.98 -3.65 -6.99
N LEU A 69 0.59 -3.74 -8.27
CA LEU A 69 -0.68 -4.31 -8.71
C LEU A 69 -0.71 -5.84 -8.53
N GLY A 70 0.46 -6.49 -8.55
CA GLY A 70 0.56 -7.94 -8.63
C GLY A 70 0.12 -8.51 -9.98
N PRO A 71 0.05 -9.85 -10.11
CA PRO A 71 -0.48 -10.50 -11.31
C PRO A 71 -1.97 -10.21 -11.53
N LEU A 72 -2.36 -10.11 -12.81
CA LEU A 72 -3.74 -9.98 -13.25
C LEU A 72 -4.16 -11.22 -14.05
N TYR A 73 -5.18 -11.94 -13.56
CA TYR A 73 -5.74 -13.12 -14.22
C TYR A 73 -7.15 -12.84 -14.71
N VAL A 74 -7.46 -13.20 -15.95
CA VAL A 74 -8.76 -12.90 -16.56
C VAL A 74 -9.40 -14.13 -17.19
N GLY A 75 -10.73 -14.10 -17.28
CA GLY A 75 -11.49 -15.21 -17.84
C GLY A 75 -11.55 -16.39 -16.89
N ILE A 76 -11.74 -16.12 -15.59
CA ILE A 76 -11.92 -17.16 -14.59
C ILE A 76 -13.39 -17.62 -14.61
N PRO A 77 -13.66 -18.93 -14.80
CA PRO A 77 -15.01 -19.48 -14.71
C PRO A 77 -15.65 -19.30 -13.33
N ARG A 78 -16.99 -19.34 -13.24
CA ARG A 78 -17.75 -19.26 -11.97
C ARG A 78 -17.54 -18.00 -11.12
N PHE A 79 -16.87 -16.98 -11.66
CA PHE A 79 -16.61 -15.72 -10.96
C PHE A 79 -17.90 -15.05 -10.47
N LEU A 80 -18.89 -14.92 -11.36
CA LEU A 80 -20.17 -14.27 -11.05
C LEU A 80 -20.95 -15.06 -9.99
N GLU A 81 -21.00 -16.38 -10.08
CA GLU A 81 -21.60 -17.26 -9.06
C GLU A 81 -20.95 -17.02 -7.68
N THR A 82 -19.62 -16.91 -7.64
CA THR A 82 -18.85 -16.75 -6.41
C THR A 82 -19.16 -15.44 -5.69
N TYR A 83 -19.18 -14.30 -6.40
CA TYR A 83 -19.37 -12.99 -5.78
C TYR A 83 -20.83 -12.52 -5.71
N PHE A 84 -21.71 -13.01 -6.60
CA PHE A 84 -23.09 -12.55 -6.71
C PHE A 84 -24.12 -13.61 -6.30
N GLY A 85 -23.76 -14.90 -6.30
CA GLY A 85 -24.70 -16.00 -6.03
C GLY A 85 -25.28 -16.00 -4.62
N GLY A 86 -24.58 -15.40 -3.65
CA GLY A 86 -25.05 -15.24 -2.27
C GLY A 86 -25.95 -14.03 -2.01
N ILE A 87 -26.29 -13.24 -3.04
CA ILE A 87 -27.14 -12.06 -2.88
C ILE A 87 -28.61 -12.48 -2.92
N ALA A 88 -29.27 -12.40 -1.76
CA ALA A 88 -30.64 -12.84 -1.58
C ALA A 88 -31.60 -12.14 -2.57
N GLY A 89 -32.38 -12.93 -3.32
CA GLY A 89 -33.40 -12.44 -4.24
C GLY A 89 -32.90 -11.85 -5.56
N LEU A 90 -31.58 -11.85 -5.81
CA LEU A 90 -30.98 -11.24 -7.00
C LEU A 90 -31.47 -11.88 -8.30
N ASP A 91 -31.39 -13.21 -8.40
CA ASP A 91 -31.79 -13.95 -9.61
C ASP A 91 -33.28 -13.78 -9.96
N VAL A 92 -34.16 -13.89 -8.96
CA VAL A 92 -35.61 -13.75 -9.16
C VAL A 92 -35.96 -12.33 -9.63
N THR A 93 -35.34 -11.33 -9.01
CA THR A 93 -35.65 -9.92 -9.29
C THR A 93 -35.02 -9.45 -10.59
N SER A 94 -33.79 -9.87 -10.90
CA SER A 94 -33.15 -9.51 -12.18
C SER A 94 -33.94 -10.07 -13.36
N LYS A 95 -34.42 -11.32 -13.28
CA LYS A 95 -35.33 -11.92 -14.28
C LYS A 95 -36.64 -11.15 -14.41
N ALA A 96 -37.25 -10.77 -13.28
CA ALA A 96 -38.51 -10.01 -13.30
C ALA A 96 -38.35 -8.61 -13.90
N ILE A 97 -37.28 -7.88 -13.57
CA ILE A 97 -36.99 -6.56 -14.14
C ILE A 97 -36.61 -6.70 -15.62
N PHE A 98 -35.80 -7.69 -15.99
CA PHE A 98 -35.41 -7.92 -17.38
C PHE A 98 -36.63 -8.18 -18.26
N LYS A 99 -37.56 -9.03 -17.81
CA LYS A 99 -38.84 -9.29 -18.49
C LYS A 99 -39.63 -7.99 -18.74
N LYS A 100 -39.68 -7.09 -17.76
CA LYS A 100 -40.31 -5.77 -17.94
C LYS A 100 -39.57 -4.88 -18.94
N CYS A 101 -38.25 -5.01 -19.07
CA CYS A 101 -37.45 -4.26 -20.05
C CYS A 101 -37.63 -4.77 -21.49
N THR A 102 -38.05 -6.02 -21.66
CA THR A 102 -38.30 -6.65 -22.97
C THR A 102 -39.75 -6.56 -23.43
N GLU A 103 -40.68 -6.27 -22.52
CA GLU A 103 -42.11 -6.19 -22.78
C GLU A 103 -42.60 -4.76 -23.10
N GLY A 104 -43.69 -4.64 -23.87
CA GLY A 104 -44.33 -3.37 -24.21
C GLY A 104 -44.18 -2.94 -25.68
N SER A 105 -44.86 -1.86 -26.07
CA SER A 105 -44.85 -1.32 -27.43
C SER A 105 -43.55 -0.58 -27.81
N ASN A 106 -42.72 -0.25 -26.81
CA ASN A 106 -41.40 0.36 -26.99
C ASN A 106 -40.41 -0.22 -25.95
N PRO A 107 -39.91 -1.46 -26.17
CA PRO A 107 -39.09 -2.16 -25.20
C PRO A 107 -37.74 -1.44 -24.97
N LEU A 108 -37.26 -1.48 -23.73
CA LEU A 108 -35.98 -0.88 -23.32
C LEU A 108 -34.77 -1.73 -23.69
N PHE A 109 -34.99 -3.02 -23.94
CA PHE A 109 -34.02 -3.94 -24.50
C PHE A 109 -34.69 -4.79 -25.58
N ASN A 110 -34.15 -4.77 -26.80
CA ASN A 110 -34.66 -5.59 -27.90
C ASN A 110 -33.77 -6.83 -28.05
N GLU A 111 -34.31 -8.01 -27.77
CA GLU A 111 -33.59 -9.28 -27.91
C GLU A 111 -33.19 -9.59 -29.36
N GLY A 112 -33.95 -9.10 -30.35
CA GLY A 112 -33.66 -9.34 -31.77
C GLY A 112 -32.39 -8.64 -32.27
N ASP A 113 -32.21 -7.37 -31.89
CA ASP A 113 -31.06 -6.55 -32.30
C ASP A 113 -29.98 -6.43 -31.20
N GLY A 114 -30.27 -6.94 -30.01
CA GLY A 114 -29.40 -6.87 -28.83
C GLY A 114 -29.12 -5.45 -28.32
N HIS A 115 -29.98 -4.47 -28.59
CA HIS A 115 -29.62 -3.07 -28.35
C HIS A 115 -30.33 -2.46 -27.13
N TRP A 116 -29.54 -1.87 -26.24
CA TRP A 116 -30.02 -0.89 -25.26
C TRP A 116 -29.90 0.52 -25.86
N PRO A 117 -30.94 1.37 -25.80
CA PRO A 117 -30.87 2.72 -26.33
C PRO A 117 -29.90 3.57 -25.50
N SER A 118 -28.71 3.91 -26.01
CA SER A 118 -27.65 4.75 -25.38
C SER A 118 -27.15 4.35 -23.97
N LEU A 119 -25.91 4.73 -23.61
CA LEU A 119 -25.36 4.50 -22.26
C LEU A 119 -26.17 5.20 -21.16
N THR A 120 -26.66 6.40 -21.44
CA THR A 120 -27.49 7.17 -20.52
C THR A 120 -28.83 6.48 -20.26
N SER A 121 -29.47 5.89 -21.27
CA SER A 121 -30.73 5.18 -21.02
C SER A 121 -30.53 3.79 -20.39
N ARG A 122 -29.40 3.10 -20.61
CA ARG A 122 -29.02 1.85 -19.87
C ARG A 122 -29.08 2.04 -18.35
N PHE A 123 -28.58 3.18 -17.88
CA PHE A 123 -28.55 3.50 -16.47
C PHE A 123 -29.80 4.24 -15.96
N ARG A 124 -30.50 4.99 -16.83
CA ARG A 124 -31.75 5.70 -16.48
C ARG A 124 -32.92 4.74 -16.21
N VAL A 125 -32.99 3.60 -16.89
CA VAL A 125 -34.01 2.55 -16.63
C VAL A 125 -33.90 2.02 -15.20
N LEU A 126 -32.67 1.82 -14.76
CA LEU A 126 -32.43 1.43 -13.38
C LEU A 126 -32.99 2.54 -12.46
N GLN A 127 -32.80 3.85 -12.74
CA GLN A 127 -33.18 4.98 -11.86
C GLN A 127 -34.68 5.12 -11.66
N GLN A 128 -35.46 4.63 -12.62
CA GLN A 128 -36.93 4.69 -12.57
C GLN A 128 -37.55 3.48 -11.84
N SER A 129 -36.81 2.37 -11.70
CA SER A 129 -37.33 1.12 -11.11
C SER A 129 -36.96 0.92 -9.64
N ALA A 130 -35.99 1.68 -9.13
CA ALA A 130 -35.66 1.78 -7.73
C ALA A 130 -35.38 3.26 -7.42
N ASN A 131 -35.73 3.76 -6.24
CA ASN A 131 -35.34 5.12 -5.81
C ASN A 131 -33.82 5.16 -5.56
N TRP A 132 -32.98 5.47 -6.56
CA TRP A 132 -31.52 5.60 -6.39
C TRP A 132 -30.91 6.70 -7.28
N THR A 133 -29.72 7.16 -6.89
CA THR A 133 -28.95 8.21 -7.56
C THR A 133 -27.66 7.64 -8.12
N LEU A 134 -27.56 7.53 -9.45
CA LEU A 134 -26.31 7.30 -10.15
C LEU A 134 -25.67 8.67 -10.45
N ALA A 135 -24.48 8.93 -9.92
CA ALA A 135 -23.69 10.09 -10.31
C ALA A 135 -22.97 9.76 -11.62
N LEU A 136 -23.63 10.03 -12.75
CA LEU A 136 -22.91 10.27 -14.00
C LEU A 136 -22.21 11.63 -13.84
N ASP A 137 -21.01 11.81 -14.41
CA ASP A 137 -20.40 13.14 -14.52
C ASP A 137 -21.44 14.06 -15.17
N ASP A 138 -22.11 14.86 -14.34
CA ASP A 138 -23.15 15.77 -14.75
C ASP A 138 -22.44 17.02 -15.28
N PRO A 139 -22.58 17.36 -16.57
CA PRO A 139 -21.97 18.56 -17.12
C PRO A 139 -22.46 19.86 -16.46
N GLU A 140 -23.55 19.84 -15.68
CA GLU A 140 -24.05 20.95 -14.85
C GLU A 140 -23.46 20.96 -13.42
N ALA A 141 -22.73 19.93 -13.02
CA ALA A 141 -22.14 19.84 -11.68
C ALA A 141 -20.97 20.83 -11.54
N GLY A 142 -21.13 21.83 -10.66
CA GLY A 142 -20.09 22.80 -10.34
C GLY A 142 -18.79 22.14 -9.87
N LYS A 143 -17.67 22.87 -9.98
CA LYS A 143 -16.29 22.44 -9.64
C LYS A 143 -16.12 21.74 -8.27
N ASP A 144 -17.06 21.91 -7.35
CA ASP A 144 -17.07 21.33 -6.00
C ASP A 144 -17.68 19.92 -5.91
N SER A 145 -18.09 19.31 -7.05
CA SER A 145 -18.80 18.02 -7.07
C SER A 145 -17.89 16.79 -7.14
N ARG A 146 -16.58 16.93 -6.92
CA ARG A 146 -15.62 15.82 -6.97
C ARG A 146 -15.90 14.82 -5.85
N CYS A 147 -16.27 13.59 -6.22
CA CYS A 147 -16.44 12.49 -5.28
C CYS A 147 -15.11 12.15 -4.59
N HIS A 148 -15.12 12.03 -3.27
CA HIS A 148 -13.93 11.58 -2.53
C HIS A 148 -13.82 10.04 -2.61
N TRP A 149 -12.61 9.48 -2.71
CA TRP A 149 -12.41 8.02 -2.81
C TRP A 149 -12.99 7.22 -1.63
N SER A 150 -13.19 7.86 -0.47
CA SER A 150 -13.88 7.25 0.68
C SER A 150 -15.37 7.01 0.43
N GLN A 151 -15.96 7.61 -0.60
CA GLN A 151 -17.37 7.48 -0.99
C GLN A 151 -17.57 6.48 -2.16
N ILE A 152 -16.49 6.02 -2.80
CA ILE A 152 -16.56 5.16 -3.98
C ILE A 152 -16.49 3.69 -3.55
N LEU A 153 -17.59 2.95 -3.68
CA LEU A 153 -17.61 1.56 -3.24
C LEU A 153 -17.15 0.55 -4.29
N ILE A 154 -17.44 0.84 -5.57
CA ILE A 154 -17.14 0.00 -6.72
C ILE A 154 -16.64 0.89 -7.86
N PRO A 155 -15.34 0.86 -8.20
CA PRO A 155 -14.82 1.58 -9.36
C PRO A 155 -15.22 0.90 -10.68
N GLY A 156 -15.47 1.70 -11.71
CA GLY A 156 -15.76 1.24 -13.06
C GLY A 156 -14.97 2.01 -14.11
N GLU A 157 -14.51 1.32 -15.15
CA GLU A 157 -13.76 1.92 -16.27
C GLU A 157 -14.50 1.70 -17.59
N LEU A 158 -14.71 2.79 -18.36
CA LEU A 158 -15.44 2.76 -19.63
C LEU A 158 -14.54 3.20 -20.79
N LYS A 159 -14.36 2.31 -21.75
CA LYS A 159 -13.66 2.60 -23.02
C LYS A 159 -14.60 2.34 -24.19
N SER A 160 -14.60 3.23 -25.18
CA SER A 160 -15.41 3.05 -26.39
C SER A 160 -14.93 1.90 -27.29
N ASN A 161 -13.63 1.56 -27.22
CA ASN A 161 -13.02 0.54 -28.09
C ASN A 161 -12.91 -0.83 -27.38
N PRO A 162 -13.49 -1.90 -27.94
CA PRO A 162 -13.34 -3.27 -27.41
C PRO A 162 -11.88 -3.72 -27.22
N SER A 163 -10.95 -3.27 -28.08
CA SER A 163 -9.54 -3.64 -27.97
C SER A 163 -8.83 -3.01 -26.77
N ALA A 164 -9.50 -2.12 -26.04
CA ALA A 164 -8.99 -1.55 -24.80
C ALA A 164 -9.09 -2.50 -23.58
N ASP A 165 -9.75 -3.66 -23.71
CA ASP A 165 -9.76 -4.76 -22.72
C ASP A 165 -8.40 -5.49 -22.74
N ASN A 166 -7.36 -4.85 -22.21
CA ASN A 166 -6.01 -5.39 -22.18
C ASN A 166 -5.18 -4.84 -20.98
N PRO A 167 -4.06 -5.51 -20.62
CA PRO A 167 -3.27 -5.17 -19.44
C PRO A 167 -2.70 -3.75 -19.42
N SER A 168 -2.39 -3.14 -20.56
CA SER A 168 -1.74 -1.83 -20.63
C SER A 168 -2.72 -0.66 -20.72
N LYS A 169 -4.03 -0.92 -20.72
CA LYS A 169 -5.09 0.09 -20.79
C LYS A 169 -6.08 -0.07 -19.64
N SER A 170 -7.29 -0.57 -19.92
CA SER A 170 -8.40 -0.57 -18.96
C SER A 170 -8.10 -1.32 -17.66
N TRP A 171 -7.29 -2.37 -17.70
CA TRP A 171 -6.96 -3.15 -16.51
C TRP A 171 -6.05 -2.36 -15.56
N LEU A 172 -5.10 -1.61 -16.12
CA LEU A 172 -4.19 -0.75 -15.35
C LEU A 172 -4.93 0.46 -14.80
N ASP A 173 -5.81 1.08 -15.60
CA ASP A 173 -6.66 2.20 -15.18
C ASP A 173 -7.57 1.79 -14.02
N LEU A 174 -8.26 0.65 -14.13
CA LEU A 174 -9.10 0.14 -13.04
C LEU A 174 -8.27 -0.24 -11.81
N GLY A 175 -7.09 -0.82 -12.01
CA GLY A 175 -6.14 -1.08 -10.93
C GLY A 175 -5.72 0.20 -10.20
N ARG A 176 -5.50 1.32 -10.90
CA ARG A 176 -5.26 2.63 -10.26
C ARG A 176 -6.41 2.99 -9.34
N TYR A 177 -7.65 2.83 -9.78
CA TYR A 177 -8.83 3.16 -8.98
C TYR A 177 -8.97 2.25 -7.76
N ALA A 178 -8.72 0.95 -7.90
CA ALA A 178 -8.72 0.01 -6.79
C ALA A 178 -7.67 0.41 -5.72
N ARG A 179 -6.48 0.85 -6.13
CA ARG A 179 -5.44 1.36 -5.23
C ARG A 179 -5.91 2.60 -4.44
N GLU A 180 -6.57 3.54 -5.10
CA GLU A 180 -7.11 4.73 -4.43
C GLU A 180 -8.24 4.37 -3.45
N VAL A 181 -9.12 3.43 -3.81
CA VAL A 181 -10.14 2.88 -2.90
C VAL A 181 -9.49 2.22 -1.68
N PHE A 182 -8.50 1.35 -1.87
CA PHE A 182 -7.77 0.74 -0.76
C PHE A 182 -7.07 1.75 0.16
N THR A 183 -6.61 2.87 -0.42
CA THR A 183 -5.94 3.94 0.32
C THR A 183 -6.94 4.75 1.15
N ALA A 184 -8.11 5.04 0.59
CA ALA A 184 -9.15 5.83 1.25
C ALA A 184 -10.04 5.02 2.22
N GLN A 185 -10.12 3.70 2.04
CA GLN A 185 -10.98 2.81 2.82
C GLN A 185 -10.12 1.75 3.52
N ASP A 186 -9.77 2.03 4.77
CA ASP A 186 -8.77 1.27 5.54
C ASP A 186 -9.23 -0.13 5.96
N ALA A 187 -10.54 -0.38 6.06
CA ALA A 187 -11.15 -1.66 6.41
C ALA A 187 -11.41 -2.59 5.20
N ARG A 188 -10.93 -2.29 3.99
CA ARG A 188 -11.12 -3.14 2.81
C ARG A 188 -10.19 -4.36 2.80
N ARG A 189 -10.77 -5.56 2.70
CA ARG A 189 -10.11 -6.83 2.39
C ARG A 189 -9.86 -6.98 0.89
N PHE A 190 -10.88 -6.69 0.07
CA PHE A 190 -10.83 -6.68 -1.39
C PHE A 190 -11.67 -5.54 -1.98
N VAL A 191 -11.51 -5.27 -3.28
CA VAL A 191 -12.28 -4.28 -4.04
C VAL A 191 -12.83 -4.93 -5.31
N LEU A 192 -14.16 -4.93 -5.45
CA LEU A 192 -14.82 -5.28 -6.70
C LEU A 192 -14.86 -4.09 -7.65
N GLY A 193 -14.78 -4.34 -8.95
CA GLY A 193 -14.91 -3.33 -9.98
C GLY A 193 -15.37 -3.92 -11.30
N PHE A 194 -15.48 -3.08 -12.33
CA PHE A 194 -15.82 -3.57 -13.68
C PHE A 194 -15.17 -2.73 -14.78
N THR A 195 -14.95 -3.35 -15.93
CA THR A 195 -14.60 -2.65 -17.18
C THR A 195 -15.72 -2.84 -18.19
N ILE A 196 -15.99 -1.81 -18.99
CA ILE A 196 -16.81 -1.92 -20.21
C ILE A 196 -15.97 -1.37 -21.36
N CYS A 197 -15.57 -2.25 -22.28
CA CYS A 197 -14.80 -1.90 -23.47
C CYS A 197 -15.65 -2.17 -24.72
N GLY A 198 -16.15 -1.10 -25.35
CA GLY A 198 -17.23 -1.20 -26.34
C GLY A 198 -18.50 -1.78 -25.70
N SER A 199 -18.90 -2.97 -26.12
CA SER A 199 -20.03 -3.71 -25.52
C SER A 199 -19.60 -4.86 -24.60
N LEU A 200 -18.30 -5.06 -24.41
CA LEU A 200 -17.76 -6.16 -23.61
C LEU A 200 -17.59 -5.69 -22.17
N MET A 201 -18.32 -6.33 -21.24
CA MET A 201 -18.17 -6.10 -19.81
C MET A 201 -17.36 -7.22 -19.17
N ARG A 202 -16.53 -6.86 -18.19
CA ARG A 202 -15.79 -7.78 -17.35
C ARG A 202 -15.85 -7.32 -15.91
N ILE A 203 -16.03 -8.25 -14.98
CA ILE A 203 -16.04 -7.98 -13.54
C ILE A 203 -14.69 -8.33 -12.96
N TRP A 204 -14.21 -7.47 -12.07
CA TRP A 204 -12.90 -7.54 -11.45
C TRP A 204 -13.03 -7.65 -9.94
N GLU A 205 -12.09 -8.36 -9.35
CA GLU A 205 -11.81 -8.34 -7.93
C GLU A 205 -10.30 -8.10 -7.75
N PHE A 206 -9.96 -7.16 -6.88
CA PHE A 206 -8.58 -6.83 -6.49
C PHE A 206 -8.40 -7.11 -5.00
N ASP A 207 -7.37 -7.89 -4.66
CA ASP A 207 -7.00 -8.30 -3.31
C ASP A 207 -5.50 -8.09 -3.06
N ARG A 208 -4.93 -8.79 -2.07
CA ARG A 208 -3.53 -8.65 -1.66
C ARG A 208 -2.57 -9.62 -2.36
N LEU A 209 -3.07 -10.41 -3.31
CA LEU A 209 -2.28 -11.18 -4.29
C LEU A 209 -2.33 -10.54 -5.68
N GLY A 210 -3.29 -9.68 -5.98
CA GLY A 210 -3.37 -8.95 -7.25
C GLY A 210 -4.81 -8.80 -7.72
N GLY A 211 -5.06 -8.94 -9.02
CA GLY A 211 -6.41 -8.86 -9.58
C GLY A 211 -6.84 -10.15 -10.29
N ILE A 212 -8.09 -10.53 -10.09
CA ILE A 212 -8.75 -11.59 -10.86
C ILE A 212 -10.02 -11.05 -11.53
N ALA A 213 -10.39 -11.63 -12.67
CA ALA A 213 -11.54 -11.15 -13.41
C ALA A 213 -12.35 -12.27 -14.06
N SER A 214 -13.66 -12.04 -14.15
CA SER A 214 -14.61 -12.92 -14.81
C SER A 214 -14.27 -13.13 -16.28
N GLU A 215 -14.93 -14.09 -16.92
CA GLU A 215 -15.11 -14.06 -18.37
C GLU A 215 -15.79 -12.77 -18.81
N LYS A 216 -15.44 -12.31 -20.02
CA LYS A 216 -16.11 -11.15 -20.60
C LYS A 216 -17.41 -11.58 -21.25
N PHE A 217 -18.46 -10.80 -21.07
CA PHE A 217 -19.73 -11.02 -21.74
C PHE A 217 -20.16 -9.75 -22.49
N ASN A 218 -20.96 -9.94 -23.52
CA ASN A 218 -21.45 -8.83 -24.33
C ASN A 218 -22.78 -8.35 -23.74
N ILE A 219 -22.80 -7.14 -23.17
CA ILE A 219 -23.99 -6.58 -22.49
C ILE A 219 -25.18 -6.34 -23.43
N ASN A 220 -24.93 -6.33 -24.74
CA ASN A 220 -25.94 -6.25 -25.78
C ASN A 220 -26.53 -7.63 -26.11
N LYS A 221 -25.78 -8.72 -25.91
CA LYS A 221 -26.28 -10.10 -26.13
C LYS A 221 -26.83 -10.72 -24.86
N ASP A 222 -26.28 -10.33 -23.72
CA ASP A 222 -26.62 -10.87 -22.40
C ASP A 222 -27.05 -9.72 -21.47
N GLY A 223 -28.22 -9.17 -21.79
CA GLY A 223 -28.80 -8.06 -21.03
C GLY A 223 -29.23 -8.47 -19.61
N LEU A 224 -29.64 -9.73 -19.42
CA LEU A 224 -29.99 -10.26 -18.11
C LEU A 224 -28.78 -10.34 -17.19
N GLN A 225 -27.62 -10.82 -17.68
CA GLN A 225 -26.39 -10.83 -16.89
C GLN A 225 -25.91 -9.41 -16.57
N PHE A 226 -26.01 -8.48 -17.53
CA PHE A 226 -25.69 -7.06 -17.29
C PHE A 226 -26.54 -6.49 -16.16
N LEU A 227 -27.85 -6.68 -16.22
CA LEU A 227 -28.79 -6.21 -15.21
C LEU A 227 -28.53 -6.85 -13.84
N SER A 228 -28.36 -8.19 -13.81
CA SER A 228 -28.06 -8.94 -12.59
C SER A 228 -26.77 -8.44 -11.93
N THR A 229 -25.76 -8.11 -12.72
CA THR A 229 -24.49 -7.58 -12.23
C THR A 229 -24.69 -6.20 -11.57
N VAL A 230 -25.39 -5.28 -12.24
CA VAL A 230 -25.60 -3.93 -11.69
C VAL A 230 -26.46 -3.97 -10.43
N LEU A 231 -27.54 -4.76 -10.43
CA LEU A 231 -28.37 -4.96 -9.25
C LEU A 231 -27.59 -5.59 -8.10
N GLY A 232 -26.74 -6.58 -8.40
CA GLY A 232 -25.91 -7.21 -7.40
C GLY A 232 -24.99 -6.21 -6.70
N PHE A 233 -24.28 -5.38 -7.47
CA PHE A 233 -23.45 -4.32 -6.91
C PHE A 233 -24.22 -3.34 -6.00
N LEU A 234 -25.48 -3.06 -6.33
CA LEU A 234 -26.35 -2.20 -5.53
C LEU A 234 -26.84 -2.86 -4.24
N TRP A 235 -26.92 -4.18 -4.21
CA TRP A 235 -27.52 -4.95 -3.11
C TRP A 235 -26.50 -5.59 -2.18
N MET A 236 -25.23 -5.59 -2.55
CA MET A 236 -24.15 -6.07 -1.70
C MET A 236 -24.12 -5.32 -0.38
N ASN A 237 -24.07 -6.07 0.73
CA ASN A 237 -23.76 -5.51 2.04
C ASN A 237 -22.27 -5.16 2.16
N GLU A 238 -21.86 -4.52 3.26
CA GLU A 238 -20.47 -4.08 3.45
C GLU A 238 -19.48 -5.26 3.39
N GLU A 239 -19.82 -6.41 3.96
CA GLU A 239 -18.97 -7.59 3.91
C GLU A 239 -18.80 -8.13 2.48
N GLN A 240 -19.89 -8.17 1.69
CA GLN A 240 -19.88 -8.58 0.27
C GLN A 240 -19.15 -7.58 -0.63
N LEU A 241 -19.17 -6.30 -0.28
CA LEU A 241 -18.31 -5.29 -0.90
C LEU A 241 -16.84 -5.48 -0.51
N GLY A 242 -16.54 -6.27 0.52
CA GLY A 242 -15.18 -6.58 0.95
C GLY A 242 -14.68 -5.73 2.11
N PHE A 243 -15.56 -5.08 2.88
CA PHE A 243 -15.19 -4.56 4.19
C PHE A 243 -14.95 -5.70 5.18
N ASP A 244 -14.04 -5.48 6.13
CA ASP A 244 -13.76 -6.39 7.24
C ASP A 244 -14.92 -6.37 8.25
N PRO A 245 -15.68 -7.47 8.40
CA PRO A 245 -16.82 -7.53 9.31
C PRO A 245 -16.41 -7.56 10.79
N THR A 246 -15.12 -7.76 11.11
CA THR A 246 -14.62 -7.71 12.49
C THR A 246 -14.44 -6.28 13.00
N ILE A 247 -14.47 -5.29 12.10
CA ILE A 247 -14.50 -3.86 12.44
C ILE A 247 -15.94 -3.39 12.35
N THR A 248 -16.58 -3.27 13.51
CA THR A 248 -17.99 -2.87 13.61
C THR A 248 -18.11 -1.36 13.82
N THR A 249 -19.25 -0.77 13.45
CA THR A 249 -19.55 0.64 13.75
C THR A 249 -20.78 0.73 14.63
N GLU A 250 -20.61 1.22 15.86
CA GLU A 250 -21.68 1.42 16.84
C GLU A 250 -21.64 2.85 17.37
N GLY A 251 -22.78 3.54 17.42
CA GLY A 251 -22.83 4.93 17.90
C GLY A 251 -21.96 5.93 17.11
N GLY A 252 -21.53 5.57 15.89
CA GLY A 252 -20.59 6.36 15.09
C GLY A 252 -19.11 6.10 15.39
N GLN A 253 -18.80 5.21 16.34
CA GLN A 253 -17.45 4.77 16.66
C GLN A 253 -17.15 3.43 16.01
N ARG A 254 -15.90 3.21 15.61
CA ARG A 254 -15.44 1.94 15.05
C ARG A 254 -14.84 1.09 16.17
N LEU A 255 -15.24 -0.18 16.26
CA LEU A 255 -14.82 -1.07 17.33
C LEU A 255 -14.29 -2.40 16.80
N ILE A 256 -13.30 -2.94 17.50
CA ILE A 256 -12.81 -4.31 17.35
C ILE A 256 -13.03 -5.04 18.68
N THR A 257 -13.49 -6.29 18.59
CA THR A 257 -13.68 -7.15 19.76
C THR A 257 -12.61 -8.24 19.75
N VAL A 258 -11.89 -8.38 20.85
CA VAL A 258 -10.83 -9.39 21.01
C VAL A 258 -11.10 -10.29 22.21
N LYS A 259 -10.63 -11.54 22.15
CA LYS A 259 -10.72 -12.49 23.27
C LYS A 259 -9.35 -12.70 23.88
N ARG A 260 -9.16 -12.26 25.12
CA ARG A 260 -7.90 -12.37 25.85
C ARG A 260 -8.13 -12.93 27.25
N ASN A 261 -7.34 -13.92 27.65
CA ASN A 261 -7.44 -14.58 28.97
C ASN A 261 -8.87 -15.06 29.31
N GLY A 262 -9.60 -15.55 28.31
CA GLY A 262 -11.01 -15.99 28.48
C GLY A 262 -12.03 -14.85 28.61
N GLN A 263 -11.59 -13.59 28.55
CA GLN A 263 -12.45 -12.41 28.60
C GLN A 263 -12.56 -11.74 27.23
N THR A 264 -13.73 -11.19 26.94
CA THR A 264 -13.97 -10.38 25.75
C THR A 264 -13.67 -8.92 26.07
N GLU A 265 -12.76 -8.30 25.32
CA GLU A 265 -12.43 -6.89 25.42
C GLU A 265 -12.84 -6.16 24.14
N ARG A 266 -13.35 -4.93 24.28
CA ARG A 266 -13.73 -4.05 23.16
C ARG A 266 -12.76 -2.89 23.06
N LEU A 267 -12.22 -2.69 21.86
CA LEU A 267 -11.26 -1.64 21.54
C LEU A 267 -11.89 -0.66 20.56
N VAL A 268 -11.89 0.62 20.91
CA VAL A 268 -12.41 1.70 20.08
C VAL A 268 -11.25 2.25 19.23
N ILE A 269 -11.46 2.32 17.92
CA ILE A 269 -10.49 2.88 16.98
C ILE A 269 -10.62 4.40 16.96
N ASP A 270 -9.56 5.09 17.39
CA ASP A 270 -9.50 6.54 17.47
C ASP A 270 -9.09 7.19 16.15
N LYS A 271 -8.03 6.64 15.55
CA LYS A 271 -7.35 7.31 14.43
C LYS A 271 -6.55 6.33 13.58
N LEU A 272 -6.65 6.48 12.26
CA LEU A 272 -5.73 5.85 11.32
C LEU A 272 -4.34 6.48 11.44
N MET A 273 -3.34 5.69 11.82
CA MET A 273 -1.95 6.12 11.95
C MET A 273 -1.17 5.92 10.65
N LYS A 274 -1.39 4.78 10.00
CA LYS A 274 -0.65 4.37 8.80
C LYS A 274 -1.48 3.45 7.93
N ARG A 275 -1.39 3.63 6.61
CA ARG A 275 -1.92 2.72 5.61
C ARG A 275 -0.91 2.59 4.47
N ALA A 276 -0.53 1.37 4.13
CA ALA A 276 0.29 1.13 2.95
C ALA A 276 -0.56 1.28 1.67
N PRO A 277 -0.18 2.15 0.71
CA PRO A 277 -0.96 2.39 -0.52
C PRO A 277 -0.62 1.34 -1.59
N CYS A 278 -0.87 0.06 -1.30
CA CYS A 278 -0.63 -1.05 -2.22
C CYS A 278 -1.88 -1.92 -2.43
N ILE A 279 -1.97 -2.54 -3.60
CA ILE A 279 -2.96 -3.60 -3.88
C ILE A 279 -2.38 -4.91 -3.36
N ALA A 280 -1.40 -5.46 -4.07
CA ALA A 280 -0.72 -6.68 -3.69
C ALA A 280 0.37 -6.42 -2.65
N GLY A 281 0.45 -7.27 -1.62
CA GLY A 281 1.44 -7.16 -0.55
C GLY A 281 0.83 -7.29 0.85
N ARG A 282 1.51 -6.74 1.86
CA ARG A 282 1.05 -6.81 3.26
C ARG A 282 -0.13 -5.90 3.55
N ALA A 283 -0.32 -4.83 2.78
CA ALA A 283 -1.35 -3.80 3.03
C ALA A 283 -1.42 -3.35 4.50
N THR A 284 -0.25 -3.20 5.15
CA THR A 284 -0.16 -2.90 6.58
C THR A 284 -0.96 -1.66 6.94
N THR A 285 -1.83 -1.82 7.93
CA THR A 285 -2.71 -0.76 8.42
C THR A 285 -2.58 -0.68 9.93
N CYS A 286 -2.33 0.52 10.43
CA CYS A 286 -2.15 0.74 11.85
C CYS A 286 -3.14 1.80 12.32
N TRP A 287 -3.85 1.49 13.41
CA TRP A 287 -4.73 2.41 14.10
C TRP A 287 -4.26 2.64 15.52
N LYS A 288 -4.47 3.86 16.00
CA LYS A 288 -4.49 4.15 17.42
C LYS A 288 -5.88 3.76 17.95
N ALA A 289 -5.91 3.07 19.08
CA ALA A 289 -7.12 2.64 19.73
C ALA A 289 -7.00 2.76 21.25
N HIS A 290 -8.12 2.69 21.95
CA HIS A 290 -8.17 2.57 23.41
C HIS A 290 -9.18 1.49 23.81
N ARG A 291 -9.12 1.04 25.06
CA ARG A 291 -10.15 0.15 25.61
C ARG A 291 -11.41 0.96 25.89
N GLU A 292 -12.58 0.48 25.45
CA GLU A 292 -13.86 1.21 25.55
C GLU A 292 -14.15 1.81 26.94
N ASN A 293 -13.75 1.12 28.01
CA ASN A 293 -13.99 1.54 29.40
C ASN A 293 -12.79 2.25 30.05
N ASP A 294 -11.70 2.50 29.34
CA ASP A 294 -10.49 3.14 29.88
C ASP A 294 -9.69 3.89 28.79
N LEU A 295 -9.85 5.22 28.75
CA LEU A 295 -9.13 6.13 27.85
C LEU A 295 -7.64 6.28 28.19
N ARG A 296 -7.17 5.81 29.36
CA ARG A 296 -5.77 5.96 29.77
C ARG A 296 -4.86 4.90 29.16
N ILE A 297 -5.44 3.79 28.69
CA ILE A 297 -4.70 2.69 28.08
C ILE A 297 -4.96 2.72 26.58
N GLU A 298 -3.95 3.21 25.85
CA GLU A 298 -3.98 3.27 24.41
C GLU A 298 -3.17 2.10 23.83
N PHE A 299 -3.52 1.72 22.61
CA PHE A 299 -2.93 0.62 21.88
C PHE A 299 -2.67 1.03 20.43
N VAL A 300 -1.78 0.27 19.80
CA VAL A 300 -1.66 0.25 18.34
C VAL A 300 -2.20 -1.06 17.82
N ILE A 301 -3.26 -1.00 17.02
CA ILE A 301 -3.79 -2.16 16.28
C ILE A 301 -3.12 -2.17 14.90
N LYS A 302 -2.48 -3.27 14.53
CA LYS A 302 -1.81 -3.49 13.25
C LYS A 302 -2.46 -4.67 12.54
N ASP A 303 -3.08 -4.40 11.40
CA ASP A 303 -3.56 -5.43 10.47
C ASP A 303 -2.57 -5.59 9.30
N SER A 304 -2.32 -6.83 8.89
CA SER A 304 -1.45 -7.14 7.75
C SER A 304 -1.77 -8.49 7.09
N TRP A 305 -1.46 -8.58 5.80
CA TRP A 305 -1.63 -9.79 4.98
C TRP A 305 -0.30 -10.51 4.80
N GLN A 306 -0.12 -11.58 5.56
CA GLN A 306 1.16 -12.28 5.69
C GLN A 306 1.14 -13.59 4.90
N TYR A 307 2.30 -14.00 4.41
CA TYR A 307 2.43 -15.32 3.79
C TYR A 307 2.19 -16.42 4.82
N THR A 308 1.57 -17.52 4.39
CA THR A 308 1.22 -18.66 5.25
C THR A 308 2.44 -19.37 5.83
N GLU A 309 3.55 -19.36 5.09
CA GLU A 309 4.83 -19.99 5.44
C GLU A 309 5.73 -19.15 6.36
N ARG A 310 5.30 -17.94 6.75
CA ARG A 310 6.03 -17.08 7.70
C ARG A 310 5.59 -17.35 9.12
N GLU A 311 6.54 -17.28 10.05
CA GLU A 311 6.23 -17.19 11.49
C GLU A 311 5.38 -15.95 11.77
N GLU A 312 4.50 -16.04 12.75
CA GLU A 312 3.58 -14.95 13.08
C GLU A 312 4.29 -13.88 13.91
N GLU A 313 4.22 -12.63 13.46
CA GLU A 313 4.82 -11.51 14.20
C GLU A 313 4.33 -11.42 15.64
N GLY A 314 3.03 -11.68 15.86
CA GLY A 314 2.42 -11.66 17.18
C GLY A 314 3.02 -12.69 18.14
N GLU A 315 3.47 -13.85 17.64
CA GLU A 315 4.14 -14.89 18.42
C GLU A 315 5.54 -14.44 18.84
N LEU A 316 6.30 -13.85 17.92
CA LEU A 316 7.64 -13.32 18.19
C LEU A 316 7.61 -12.17 19.21
N LEU A 317 6.62 -11.29 19.09
CA LEU A 317 6.42 -10.19 20.05
C LEU A 317 6.01 -10.70 21.43
N ARG A 318 5.14 -11.72 21.49
CA ARG A 318 4.76 -12.35 22.76
C ARG A 318 6.00 -12.96 23.42
N GLU A 319 6.77 -13.76 22.68
CA GLU A 319 8.01 -14.36 23.18
C GLU A 319 9.03 -13.31 23.68
N ALA A 320 9.23 -12.23 22.91
CA ALA A 320 10.11 -11.15 23.33
C ALA A 320 9.63 -10.48 24.63
N THR A 321 8.32 -10.25 24.74
CA THR A 321 7.70 -9.64 25.94
C THR A 321 7.83 -10.57 27.16
N ASP A 322 7.55 -11.87 27.00
CA ASP A 322 7.66 -12.88 28.05
C ASP A 322 9.10 -13.06 28.53
N LYS A 323 10.09 -12.90 27.64
CA LYS A 323 11.52 -12.90 27.96
C LYS A 323 12.04 -11.59 28.54
N GLY A 324 11.17 -10.59 28.74
CA GLY A 324 11.55 -9.31 29.32
C GLY A 324 12.45 -8.44 28.43
N VAL A 325 12.32 -8.57 27.10
CA VAL A 325 13.05 -7.73 26.15
C VAL A 325 12.68 -6.26 26.36
N VAL A 326 13.69 -5.39 26.47
CA VAL A 326 13.51 -3.94 26.64
C VAL A 326 13.54 -3.22 25.30
N ASN A 327 12.94 -2.03 25.22
CA ASN A 327 12.99 -1.15 24.04
C ASN A 327 12.56 -1.85 22.73
N VAL A 328 11.61 -2.77 22.81
CA VAL A 328 10.85 -3.35 21.69
C VAL A 328 9.37 -3.20 22.06
N ALA A 329 8.51 -2.92 21.08
CA ALA A 329 7.08 -2.77 21.34
C ALA A 329 6.52 -4.00 22.03
N ARG A 330 5.84 -3.78 23.16
CA ARG A 330 5.30 -4.87 23.98
C ARG A 330 4.03 -5.43 23.40
N TYR A 331 3.96 -6.75 23.43
CA TYR A 331 2.81 -7.52 23.03
C TYR A 331 1.61 -7.24 23.94
N TYR A 332 0.44 -7.08 23.33
CA TYR A 332 -0.83 -7.05 24.06
C TYR A 332 -1.74 -8.23 23.68
N HIS A 333 -1.94 -8.44 22.38
CA HIS A 333 -2.75 -9.51 21.82
C HIS A 333 -2.39 -9.72 20.34
N HIS A 334 -2.66 -10.91 19.80
CA HIS A 334 -2.64 -11.14 18.36
C HIS A 334 -3.67 -12.22 18.02
N GLU A 335 -4.14 -12.20 16.79
CA GLU A 335 -5.06 -13.20 16.26
C GLU A 335 -4.92 -13.33 14.75
N THR A 336 -5.25 -14.52 14.25
CA THR A 336 -5.62 -14.70 12.84
C THR A 336 -7.07 -14.28 12.69
N VAL A 337 -7.38 -13.43 11.71
CA VAL A 337 -8.74 -12.91 11.51
C VAL A 337 -9.62 -14.00 10.91
N PHE A 338 -10.84 -14.13 11.42
CA PHE A 338 -11.86 -15.04 10.90
C PHE A 338 -13.04 -14.28 10.31
N VAL A 339 -13.50 -14.70 9.13
CA VAL A 339 -14.70 -14.20 8.46
C VAL A 339 -15.57 -15.39 8.09
N ARG A 340 -16.83 -15.40 8.57
CA ARG A 340 -17.77 -16.54 8.46
C ARG A 340 -17.18 -17.85 8.99
N ASP A 341 -16.59 -17.80 10.19
CA ASP A 341 -15.95 -18.94 10.86
C ASP A 341 -14.82 -19.62 10.06
N LYS A 342 -14.30 -18.94 9.05
CA LYS A 342 -13.15 -19.37 8.25
C LYS A 342 -12.02 -18.37 8.40
N VAL A 343 -10.80 -18.87 8.37
CA VAL A 343 -9.60 -18.03 8.29
C VAL A 343 -9.75 -17.07 7.10
N ASP A 344 -9.47 -15.80 7.33
CA ASP A 344 -9.53 -14.76 6.31
C ASP A 344 -8.25 -14.82 5.45
N GLU A 345 -8.19 -15.83 4.59
CA GLU A 345 -7.14 -16.02 3.61
C GLU A 345 -7.64 -15.76 2.18
N ILE A 346 -6.72 -15.39 1.29
CA ILE A 346 -7.11 -14.85 -0.01
C ILE A 346 -7.73 -15.91 -0.91
N ARG A 347 -7.11 -17.09 -1.01
CA ARG A 347 -7.55 -18.09 -2.00
C ARG A 347 -8.92 -18.69 -1.68
N SER A 348 -9.16 -19.11 -0.45
CA SER A 348 -10.41 -19.80 -0.09
C SER A 348 -11.51 -18.86 0.37
N ASN A 349 -11.19 -17.79 1.11
CA ASN A 349 -12.17 -16.86 1.68
C ASN A 349 -12.46 -15.71 0.71
N VAL A 350 -11.46 -14.87 0.41
CA VAL A 350 -11.64 -13.67 -0.43
C VAL A 350 -12.05 -14.04 -1.86
N ARG A 351 -11.31 -14.97 -2.49
CA ARG A 351 -11.59 -15.45 -3.85
C ARG A 351 -12.61 -16.57 -3.93
N GLY A 352 -13.16 -17.02 -2.80
CA GLY A 352 -14.15 -18.09 -2.76
C GLY A 352 -13.69 -19.43 -3.38
N GLY A 353 -12.39 -19.71 -3.43
CA GLY A 353 -11.85 -20.95 -4.01
C GLY A 353 -11.71 -20.94 -5.53
N LEU A 354 -11.86 -19.79 -6.20
CA LEU A 354 -11.66 -19.67 -7.64
C LEU A 354 -10.25 -20.10 -8.06
N ASN A 355 -10.19 -20.98 -9.06
CA ASN A 355 -8.94 -21.56 -9.54
C ASN A 355 -8.27 -20.66 -10.59
N ILE A 356 -7.20 -19.97 -10.21
CA ILE A 356 -6.49 -19.08 -11.14
C ILE A 356 -5.81 -19.81 -12.31
N THR A 357 -5.58 -21.12 -12.20
CA THR A 357 -4.97 -21.89 -13.30
C THR A 357 -5.92 -22.06 -14.47
N GLU A 358 -7.22 -21.81 -14.27
CA GLU A 358 -8.25 -21.83 -15.32
C GLU A 358 -8.40 -20.48 -16.03
N ALA A 359 -7.65 -19.46 -15.61
CA ALA A 359 -7.67 -18.17 -16.27
C ALA A 359 -7.14 -18.28 -17.72
N THR A 360 -7.83 -17.64 -18.66
CA THR A 360 -7.50 -17.65 -20.09
C THR A 360 -6.08 -17.14 -20.41
N ASN A 361 -5.50 -16.31 -19.54
CA ASN A 361 -4.15 -15.78 -19.67
C ASN A 361 -3.12 -16.47 -18.75
N TYR A 362 -3.49 -17.55 -18.06
CA TYR A 362 -2.57 -18.33 -17.23
C TYR A 362 -1.54 -19.07 -18.09
N ARG A 363 -0.27 -19.03 -17.69
CA ARG A 363 0.83 -19.75 -18.35
C ARG A 363 1.61 -20.57 -17.31
N PRO A 364 1.60 -21.91 -17.39
CA PRO A 364 2.38 -22.76 -16.50
C PRO A 364 3.88 -22.43 -16.59
N GLY A 365 4.56 -22.32 -15.45
CA GLY A 365 6.00 -22.00 -15.39
C GLY A 365 6.36 -20.52 -15.30
N GLN A 366 5.37 -19.61 -15.33
CA GLN A 366 5.57 -18.18 -15.10
C GLN A 366 5.48 -17.78 -13.60
N LEU A 367 5.61 -18.77 -12.70
CA LEU A 367 5.71 -18.57 -11.25
C LEU A 367 6.94 -17.70 -10.93
N GLU A 368 6.67 -16.43 -10.67
CA GLU A 368 7.56 -15.43 -10.08
C GLU A 368 8.90 -15.17 -10.80
N LEU A 369 8.82 -14.40 -11.88
CA LEU A 369 9.72 -13.25 -11.98
C LEU A 369 8.90 -12.03 -11.58
N SER A 370 9.15 -11.50 -10.38
CA SER A 370 9.01 -10.04 -10.19
C SER A 370 9.71 -9.37 -11.39
N PRO A 371 9.23 -8.23 -11.93
CA PRO A 371 9.92 -7.55 -13.01
C PRO A 371 11.25 -6.95 -12.50
N GLY A 372 12.23 -7.81 -12.26
CA GLY A 372 13.63 -7.52 -12.43
C GLY A 372 13.83 -7.55 -13.94
N ILE A 373 14.14 -6.39 -14.49
CA ILE A 373 14.58 -6.24 -15.88
C ILE A 373 15.70 -7.27 -16.08
N THR A 374 15.42 -8.36 -16.80
CA THR A 374 16.46 -9.21 -17.37
C THR A 374 17.19 -8.35 -18.39
N ALA A 375 18.29 -7.76 -17.94
CA ALA A 375 19.26 -7.07 -18.78
C ALA A 375 19.97 -8.12 -19.65
N VAL A 376 19.37 -8.50 -20.78
CA VAL A 376 20.07 -9.29 -21.80
C VAL A 376 19.83 -8.82 -23.24
N ASP A 377 18.80 -8.02 -23.53
CA ASP A 377 18.53 -7.58 -24.92
C ASP A 377 18.86 -6.11 -25.27
N ALA A 378 19.57 -5.39 -24.39
CA ALA A 378 20.02 -4.03 -24.68
C ALA A 378 21.54 -3.93 -24.92
N LEU A 379 22.11 -4.87 -25.68
CA LEU A 379 23.41 -4.66 -26.31
C LEU A 379 23.23 -4.58 -27.82
N ARG A 380 22.82 -3.41 -28.31
CA ARG A 380 23.25 -2.88 -29.61
C ARG A 380 22.82 -1.42 -29.79
N LYS A 381 23.85 -0.61 -30.03
CA LYS A 381 23.89 0.80 -30.46
C LYS A 381 23.61 1.83 -29.37
N GLY A 382 24.71 2.46 -28.94
CA GLY A 382 24.72 3.52 -27.96
C GLY A 382 24.37 4.89 -28.52
N HIS A 383 24.13 5.80 -27.59
CA HIS A 383 24.68 7.14 -27.57
C HIS A 383 24.54 7.68 -26.13
N ASN A 384 25.56 8.37 -25.65
CA ASN A 384 25.60 8.99 -24.33
C ASN A 384 24.49 10.03 -24.16
N SER A 385 23.62 9.84 -23.17
CA SER A 385 22.93 10.95 -22.50
C SER A 385 22.59 10.56 -21.05
N THR A 386 23.19 11.29 -20.12
CA THR A 386 22.89 11.29 -18.68
C THR A 386 21.45 11.78 -18.46
N ALA A 387 20.49 10.87 -18.35
CA ALA A 387 19.11 11.19 -17.99
C ALA A 387 18.93 11.01 -16.48
N SER A 388 19.05 12.11 -15.75
CA SER A 388 18.73 12.22 -14.33
C SER A 388 17.26 11.87 -14.10
N ARG A 389 16.98 10.82 -13.31
CA ARG A 389 15.64 10.45 -12.83
C ARG A 389 15.09 11.60 -11.95
N LYS A 390 14.13 12.36 -12.46
CA LYS A 390 13.42 13.43 -11.73
C LYS A 390 11.94 13.07 -11.57
N ARG A 391 11.54 12.75 -10.33
CA ARG A 391 10.16 12.50 -9.92
C ARG A 391 9.28 13.77 -9.99
N SER A 392 8.01 13.60 -10.35
CA SER A 392 7.00 14.67 -10.49
C SER A 392 6.48 15.25 -9.16
N SER A 393 6.16 16.55 -9.17
CA SER A 393 5.93 17.48 -8.05
C SER A 393 4.45 17.70 -7.65
N SER A 394 3.54 16.76 -7.88
CA SER A 394 2.10 16.98 -7.61
C SER A 394 1.62 16.63 -6.19
N GLN A 395 2.53 16.35 -5.24
CA GLN A 395 2.19 16.36 -3.82
C GLN A 395 2.53 17.73 -3.24
N THR A 396 1.53 18.58 -3.03
CA THR A 396 1.65 19.67 -2.07
C THR A 396 1.97 19.04 -0.70
N GLY A 397 3.26 19.05 -0.35
CA GLY A 397 3.84 18.43 0.85
C GLY A 397 4.41 17.02 0.62
N THR A 398 5.68 16.91 0.21
CA THR A 398 6.42 15.64 0.27
C THR A 398 6.82 15.36 1.72
N SER A 399 6.26 14.32 2.33
CA SER A 399 6.62 13.88 3.67
C SER A 399 7.53 12.65 3.60
N LEU A 400 8.63 12.69 4.35
CA LEU A 400 9.37 11.48 4.69
C LEU A 400 8.44 10.46 5.38
N PRO A 401 8.60 9.16 5.06
CA PRO A 401 9.72 8.55 4.32
C PRO A 401 9.40 8.30 2.83
N PRO A 402 10.42 8.04 1.98
CA PRO A 402 10.18 7.57 0.61
C PRO A 402 9.33 6.29 0.63
N SER A 403 8.56 6.06 -0.44
CA SER A 403 7.75 4.84 -0.61
C SER A 403 8.60 3.59 -0.42
N LYS A 404 8.40 2.90 0.72
CA LYS A 404 9.04 1.61 1.02
C LYS A 404 8.85 0.66 -0.17
N ARG A 405 9.92 0.18 -0.78
CA ARG A 405 9.87 -1.06 -1.57
C ARG A 405 10.43 -2.18 -0.71
N PRO A 406 9.60 -2.89 0.08
CA PRO A 406 10.07 -4.06 0.80
C PRO A 406 10.57 -5.07 -0.24
N TYR A 407 11.88 -5.35 -0.25
CA TYR A 407 12.41 -6.43 -1.06
C TYR A 407 12.11 -7.72 -0.30
N SER A 408 11.02 -8.39 -0.68
CA SER A 408 10.73 -9.76 -0.26
C SER A 408 10.89 -10.63 -1.48
N ALA A 409 12.13 -10.82 -1.93
CA ALA A 409 12.40 -11.96 -2.79
C ALA A 409 12.36 -13.18 -1.86
N SER A 410 11.30 -13.97 -1.93
CA SER A 410 11.25 -15.28 -1.30
C SER A 410 11.59 -16.38 -2.33
N PRO A 411 12.80 -16.48 -2.92
CA PRO A 411 13.14 -17.70 -3.61
C PRO A 411 13.69 -18.68 -2.58
N THR A 412 12.81 -19.43 -1.90
CA THR A 412 13.28 -20.70 -1.35
C THR A 412 12.22 -21.78 -1.31
N LYS A 413 12.50 -22.87 -2.03
CA LYS A 413 12.19 -24.28 -1.74
C LYS A 413 10.84 -24.64 -1.10
N ALA A 414 9.81 -23.81 -1.21
CA ALA A 414 8.44 -24.33 -1.24
C ALA A 414 8.28 -25.04 -2.59
N ASP A 415 7.52 -26.13 -2.58
CA ASP A 415 7.20 -26.97 -3.74
C ASP A 415 7.02 -26.09 -4.99
N ARG A 416 7.81 -26.30 -6.05
CA ARG A 416 7.85 -25.40 -7.23
C ARG A 416 6.49 -25.29 -7.97
N GLY A 417 5.44 -25.94 -7.46
CA GLY A 417 4.06 -25.86 -7.93
C GLY A 417 3.04 -25.17 -7.01
N ALA A 418 3.38 -24.78 -5.76
CA ALA A 418 2.41 -24.17 -4.85
C ALA A 418 2.25 -22.66 -5.10
N LEU A 419 1.05 -22.24 -5.52
CA LEU A 419 0.72 -20.81 -5.71
C LEU A 419 0.73 -20.06 -4.36
N PRO A 420 1.29 -18.84 -4.30
CA PRO A 420 1.39 -18.07 -3.07
C PRO A 420 0.00 -17.75 -2.49
N ASN A 421 -0.08 -17.67 -1.16
CA ASN A 421 -1.29 -17.28 -0.44
C ASN A 421 -0.93 -16.30 0.68
N ARG A 422 -1.92 -15.51 1.13
CA ARG A 422 -1.77 -14.67 2.31
C ARG A 422 -2.96 -14.82 3.24
N VAL A 423 -2.67 -14.74 4.53
CA VAL A 423 -3.62 -14.75 5.63
C VAL A 423 -3.65 -13.37 6.31
N HIS A 424 -4.84 -12.92 6.67
CA HIS A 424 -5.04 -11.68 7.41
C HIS A 424 -4.75 -11.89 8.90
N ARG A 425 -3.76 -11.16 9.42
CA ARG A 425 -3.36 -11.19 10.83
C ARG A 425 -3.52 -9.83 11.47
N ARG A 426 -3.93 -9.84 12.73
CA ARG A 426 -4.08 -8.67 13.59
C ARG A 426 -3.15 -8.79 14.79
N VAL A 427 -2.38 -7.74 15.05
CA VAL A 427 -1.49 -7.62 16.21
C VAL A 427 -1.85 -6.35 16.96
N ILE A 428 -1.91 -6.43 18.28
CA ILE A 428 -2.20 -5.30 19.16
C ILE A 428 -0.97 -5.09 20.05
N LEU A 429 -0.46 -3.87 20.05
CA LEU A 429 0.74 -3.46 20.75
C LEU A 429 0.42 -2.45 21.85
N HIS A 430 1.17 -2.52 22.93
CA HIS A 430 1.04 -1.58 24.05
C HIS A 430 1.72 -0.24 23.79
N ASP A 431 2.89 -0.25 23.15
CA ASP A 431 3.73 0.95 23.05
C ASP A 431 3.35 1.83 21.86
N TYR A 432 3.20 3.13 22.13
CA TYR A 432 2.94 4.16 21.13
C TYR A 432 4.12 5.12 21.01
N GLY A 433 4.43 5.52 19.78
CA GLY A 433 5.51 6.46 19.50
C GLY A 433 5.41 7.06 18.11
N LYS A 434 6.29 8.02 17.83
CA LYS A 434 6.49 8.60 16.50
C LYS A 434 7.73 7.97 15.86
N PRO A 435 7.81 7.92 14.52
CA PRO A 435 9.05 7.50 13.87
C PRO A 435 10.24 8.36 14.31
N ILE A 436 11.42 7.74 14.46
CA ILE A 436 12.61 8.37 15.06
C ILE A 436 13.04 9.68 14.38
N TYR A 437 12.79 9.81 13.06
CA TYR A 437 13.16 10.98 12.29
C TYR A 437 12.32 12.23 12.60
N LYS A 438 11.29 12.09 13.45
CA LYS A 438 10.47 13.19 13.99
C LYS A 438 10.94 13.67 15.37
N ALA A 439 12.10 13.22 15.85
CA ALA A 439 12.66 13.67 17.11
C ALA A 439 12.76 15.20 17.16
N ARG A 440 12.37 15.83 18.27
CA ARG A 440 12.36 17.29 18.42
C ARG A 440 13.76 17.91 18.36
N SER A 441 14.79 17.15 18.71
CA SER A 441 16.17 17.61 18.71
C SER A 441 17.18 16.55 18.27
N ARG A 442 18.37 17.01 17.90
CA ARG A 442 19.55 16.15 17.66
C ARG A 442 19.88 15.26 18.86
N SER A 443 19.84 15.82 20.07
CA SER A 443 20.04 15.06 21.31
C SER A 443 18.96 14.00 21.53
N ALA A 444 17.69 14.33 21.25
CA ALA A 444 16.59 13.36 21.30
C ALA A 444 16.75 12.23 20.27
N LEU A 445 17.18 12.56 19.03
CA LEU A 445 17.49 11.57 17.99
C LEU A 445 18.59 10.60 18.44
N LEU A 446 19.70 11.11 18.97
CA LEU A 446 20.81 10.29 19.44
C LEU A 446 20.40 9.39 20.62
N THR A 447 19.65 9.94 21.57
CA THR A 447 19.11 9.20 22.72
C THR A 447 18.17 8.07 22.27
N ALA A 448 17.30 8.37 21.30
CA ALA A 448 16.36 7.38 20.77
C ALA A 448 17.09 6.27 20.00
N LEU A 449 18.11 6.63 19.21
CA LEU A 449 18.92 5.68 18.45
C LEU A 449 19.67 4.73 19.39
N GLU A 450 20.26 5.27 20.45
CA GLU A 450 20.92 4.48 21.50
C GLU A 450 19.95 3.49 22.15
N GLY A 451 18.75 3.94 22.54
CA GLY A 451 17.73 3.05 23.11
C GLY A 451 17.20 2.00 22.12
N CYS A 452 17.09 2.32 20.83
CA CYS A 452 16.75 1.33 19.81
C CYS A 452 17.85 0.27 19.62
N ILE A 453 19.13 0.65 19.72
CA ILE A 453 20.26 -0.28 19.68
C ILE A 453 20.27 -1.15 20.93
N GLU A 454 19.92 -0.61 22.10
CA GLU A 454 19.73 -1.42 23.31
C GLU A 454 18.59 -2.42 23.14
N GLY A 455 17.46 -2.01 22.56
CA GLY A 455 16.36 -2.91 22.24
C GLY A 455 16.74 -4.00 21.25
N HIS A 456 17.54 -3.66 20.23
CA HIS A 456 18.10 -4.64 19.31
C HIS A 456 19.00 -5.67 20.01
N LYS A 457 19.88 -5.21 20.90
CA LYS A 457 20.75 -6.07 21.71
C LYS A 457 19.93 -7.00 22.62
N SER A 458 18.93 -6.45 23.30
CA SER A 458 18.02 -7.20 24.18
C SER A 458 17.26 -8.27 23.40
N LEU A 459 16.77 -7.94 22.20
CA LEU A 459 16.10 -8.87 21.30
C LEU A 459 17.03 -10.01 20.83
N ARG A 460 18.29 -9.70 20.48
CA ARG A 460 19.31 -10.70 20.16
C ARG A 460 19.58 -11.63 21.35
N ASN A 461 19.71 -11.09 22.56
CA ASN A 461 19.92 -11.89 23.77
C ASN A 461 18.74 -12.85 24.03
N ALA A 462 17.53 -12.50 23.59
CA ALA A 462 16.36 -13.38 23.61
C ALA A 462 16.37 -14.43 22.47
N GLY A 463 17.39 -14.44 21.62
CA GLY A 463 17.57 -15.35 20.49
C GLY A 463 16.86 -14.91 19.22
N ILE A 464 16.49 -13.63 19.07
CA ILE A 464 15.72 -13.11 17.94
C ILE A 464 16.54 -12.04 17.19
N LEU A 465 16.72 -12.20 15.88
CA LEU A 465 17.35 -11.23 14.98
C LEU A 465 16.29 -10.46 14.20
N HIS A 466 16.39 -9.12 14.14
CA HIS A 466 15.34 -8.25 13.60
C HIS A 466 15.28 -8.24 12.06
N ARG A 467 16.42 -8.12 11.37
CA ARG A 467 16.58 -8.16 9.90
C ARG A 467 15.92 -7.06 9.05
N ASP A 468 15.05 -6.23 9.62
CA ASP A 468 14.47 -5.05 8.93
C ASP A 468 14.63 -3.74 9.71
N ILE A 469 15.86 -3.44 10.16
CA ILE A 469 16.16 -2.12 10.73
C ILE A 469 16.00 -1.04 9.64
N SER A 470 15.08 -0.11 9.87
CA SER A 470 14.78 0.98 8.94
C SER A 470 14.25 2.20 9.68
N ILE A 471 14.31 3.36 9.04
CA ILE A 471 13.83 4.65 9.57
C ILE A 471 12.35 4.63 10.05
N ASN A 472 11.56 3.68 9.55
CA ASN A 472 10.15 3.51 9.88
C ASN A 472 9.87 2.55 11.05
N ASN A 473 10.87 1.78 11.44
CA ASN A 473 10.76 0.72 12.43
C ASN A 473 11.47 1.10 13.75
N LEU A 474 12.10 2.27 13.78
CA LEU A 474 12.65 2.91 14.98
C LEU A 474 11.68 3.97 15.47
N MET A 475 11.27 3.88 16.74
CA MET A 475 10.27 4.75 17.34
C MET A 475 10.88 5.58 18.46
N ILE A 476 10.36 6.80 18.62
CA ILE A 476 10.64 7.72 19.72
C ILE A 476 9.34 8.17 20.38
N ASN A 477 9.36 8.26 21.70
CA ASN A 477 8.32 8.81 22.54
C ASN A 477 8.95 9.85 23.47
N GLU A 478 8.66 11.12 23.20
CA GLU A 478 9.21 12.27 23.94
C GLU A 478 8.21 12.81 24.98
N ASP A 479 7.08 12.12 25.16
CA ASP A 479 6.09 12.48 26.17
C ASP A 479 6.49 11.80 27.50
N TYR A 480 7.14 12.58 28.36
CA TYR A 480 7.66 12.10 29.64
C TYR A 480 6.53 11.72 30.62
N GLY A 481 6.78 10.69 31.44
CA GLY A 481 5.87 10.28 32.51
C GLY A 481 4.69 9.39 32.08
N ASN A 482 4.62 9.01 30.79
CA ASN A 482 3.75 7.92 30.36
C ASN A 482 4.43 6.55 30.57
N HIS A 483 3.66 5.47 30.38
CA HIS A 483 4.11 4.10 30.64
C HIS A 483 4.74 3.43 29.41
N TYR A 484 4.93 4.15 28.29
CA TYR A 484 5.52 3.62 27.06
C TYR A 484 7.05 3.74 27.07
N TRP A 485 7.72 2.91 26.27
CA TRP A 485 9.17 3.06 26.07
C TRP A 485 9.53 4.43 25.47
N PRO A 486 10.57 5.14 25.96
CA PRO A 486 11.04 6.39 25.37
C PRO A 486 11.57 6.22 23.93
N SER A 487 12.11 5.04 23.61
CA SER A 487 12.43 4.63 22.25
C SER A 487 12.39 3.13 22.13
N PHE A 488 11.95 2.62 20.98
CA PHE A 488 11.74 1.19 20.81
C PHE A 488 11.69 0.75 19.34
N LEU A 489 11.94 -0.54 19.12
CA LEU A 489 11.77 -1.20 17.82
C LEU A 489 10.35 -1.71 17.61
N ILE A 490 9.92 -1.73 16.35
CA ILE A 490 8.66 -2.33 15.89
C ILE A 490 8.90 -3.18 14.63
N ASP A 491 7.88 -3.94 14.20
CA ASP A 491 7.84 -4.69 12.93
C ASP A 491 8.79 -5.91 12.91
N LEU A 492 8.41 -6.99 13.60
CA LEU A 492 9.16 -8.27 13.62
C LEU A 492 8.79 -9.21 12.46
N ASP A 493 8.11 -8.72 11.42
CA ASP A 493 7.64 -9.52 10.27
C ASP A 493 8.75 -10.20 9.43
N PHE A 494 9.99 -9.76 9.58
CA PHE A 494 11.19 -10.34 8.94
C PHE A 494 12.15 -11.00 9.95
N ALA A 495 11.80 -10.97 11.23
CA ALA A 495 12.67 -11.46 12.28
C ALA A 495 12.81 -12.99 12.22
N ILE A 496 13.93 -13.48 12.74
CA ILE A 496 14.21 -14.91 12.83
C ILE A 496 14.76 -15.28 14.21
N LYS A 497 14.49 -16.51 14.66
CA LYS A 497 15.22 -17.10 15.78
C LYS A 497 16.63 -17.49 15.33
N GLU A 498 17.64 -17.12 16.11
CA GLU A 498 19.07 -17.26 15.78
C GLU A 498 19.53 -18.73 15.88
N GLN A 499 19.07 -19.44 16.92
CA GLN A 499 19.26 -20.88 17.08
C GLN A 499 18.06 -21.62 16.50
N ARG A 500 18.16 -22.16 15.28
CA ARG A 500 17.08 -22.95 14.64
C ARG A 500 17.60 -24.31 14.18
N GLU A 501 16.85 -25.37 14.50
CA GLU A 501 17.07 -26.73 13.99
C GLU A 501 16.66 -26.89 12.51
N HIS A 502 15.78 -26.01 12.00
CA HIS A 502 15.28 -26.06 10.63
C HIS A 502 15.28 -24.68 9.93
N ALA A 503 15.56 -24.68 8.62
CA ALA A 503 15.55 -23.47 7.82
C ALA A 503 14.11 -22.96 7.65
N SER A 504 13.78 -21.81 8.25
CA SER A 504 12.63 -21.03 7.80
C SER A 504 12.78 -20.76 6.30
N GLY A 505 11.70 -20.89 5.52
CA GLY A 505 11.69 -20.60 4.07
C GLY A 505 12.13 -19.18 3.67
N ALA A 506 12.57 -18.34 4.61
CA ALA A 506 13.12 -17.01 4.43
C ALA A 506 14.67 -16.99 4.31
N ARG A 507 15.24 -17.79 3.38
CA ARG A 507 16.66 -17.60 2.95
C ARG A 507 16.82 -16.44 1.95
N GLY A 508 15.73 -15.73 1.64
CA GLY A 508 15.74 -14.57 0.75
C GLY A 508 16.36 -13.31 1.36
N ARG A 509 16.89 -12.43 0.50
CA ARG A 509 17.32 -11.07 0.87
C ARG A 509 16.07 -10.30 1.31
N THR A 510 16.03 -9.85 2.56
CA THR A 510 14.88 -9.16 3.16
C THR A 510 15.30 -7.81 3.71
N GLY A 511 14.41 -6.81 3.61
CA GLY A 511 14.59 -5.52 4.27
C GLY A 511 14.28 -4.32 3.37
N THR A 512 14.40 -3.13 3.94
CA THR A 512 14.27 -1.87 3.21
C THR A 512 15.58 -1.52 2.51
N ARG A 513 15.61 -1.57 1.16
CA ARG A 513 16.83 -1.54 0.32
C ARG A 513 17.88 -0.50 0.74
N ALA A 514 17.48 0.77 0.91
CA ALA A 514 18.39 1.84 1.28
C ALA A 514 19.14 1.60 2.60
N PHE A 515 18.57 0.83 3.53
CA PHE A 515 19.15 0.55 4.85
C PHE A 515 19.83 -0.82 4.92
N MET A 516 19.64 -1.70 3.93
CA MET A 516 20.27 -3.03 3.92
C MET A 516 21.80 -2.91 3.96
N ALA A 517 22.43 -3.75 4.79
CA ALA A 517 23.88 -3.82 4.91
C ALA A 517 24.58 -4.26 3.61
N ILE A 518 25.82 -3.86 3.40
CA ILE A 518 26.62 -4.22 2.21
C ILE A 518 26.71 -5.75 2.07
N GLY A 519 27.02 -6.47 3.15
CA GLY A 519 27.10 -7.93 3.16
C GLY A 519 25.78 -8.60 2.79
N ALA A 520 24.67 -8.14 3.39
CA ALA A 520 23.33 -8.63 3.07
C ALA A 520 22.92 -8.39 1.60
N LEU A 521 23.32 -7.26 1.01
CA LEU A 521 23.10 -6.98 -0.42
C LEU A 521 23.88 -7.95 -1.33
N LEU A 522 25.08 -8.34 -0.92
CA LEU A 522 25.94 -9.30 -1.62
C LEU A 522 25.51 -10.76 -1.39
N GLY A 523 24.53 -11.01 -0.52
CA GLY A 523 23.97 -12.33 -0.25
C GLY A 523 24.63 -13.09 0.91
N GLU A 524 25.35 -12.39 1.79
CA GLU A 524 25.85 -12.98 3.04
C GLU A 524 24.69 -13.35 3.97
N GLN A 525 24.94 -14.35 4.85
CA GLN A 525 23.97 -14.71 5.87
C GLN A 525 23.78 -13.52 6.83
N HIS A 526 22.52 -13.14 7.06
CA HIS A 526 22.21 -12.00 7.91
C HIS A 526 22.61 -12.29 9.36
N SER A 527 23.25 -11.32 10.03
CA SER A 527 23.72 -11.39 11.41
C SER A 527 23.40 -10.08 12.11
N PHE A 528 23.59 -10.01 13.43
CA PHE A 528 23.34 -8.78 14.19
C PHE A 528 24.19 -7.60 13.71
N MET A 529 25.40 -7.85 13.18
CA MET A 529 26.28 -6.79 12.65
C MET A 529 25.68 -6.10 11.44
N HIS A 530 24.95 -6.83 10.60
CA HIS A 530 24.21 -6.25 9.48
C HIS A 530 23.10 -5.31 9.95
N ASP A 531 22.41 -5.64 11.05
CA ASP A 531 21.43 -4.74 11.65
C ASP A 531 22.10 -3.49 12.26
N ILE A 532 23.29 -3.61 12.87
CA ILE A 532 24.08 -2.46 13.33
C ILE A 532 24.55 -1.57 12.15
N GLU A 533 24.95 -2.16 11.04
CA GLU A 533 25.24 -1.41 9.81
C GLU A 533 24.00 -0.66 9.32
N SER A 534 22.82 -1.28 9.40
CA SER A 534 21.56 -0.63 9.06
C SER A 534 21.24 0.58 9.96
N PHE A 535 21.54 0.53 11.27
CA PHE A 535 21.42 1.70 12.16
C PHE A 535 22.29 2.87 11.69
N PHE A 536 23.53 2.60 11.25
CA PHE A 536 24.40 3.63 10.66
C PHE A 536 23.76 4.26 9.41
N TRP A 537 23.25 3.43 8.50
CA TRP A 537 22.59 3.93 7.28
C TRP A 537 21.31 4.73 7.59
N VAL A 538 20.56 4.37 8.64
CA VAL A 538 19.40 5.14 9.10
C VAL A 538 19.82 6.53 9.58
N LEU A 539 20.86 6.64 10.42
CA LEU A 539 21.35 7.94 10.89
C LEU A 539 21.88 8.79 9.72
N TYR A 540 22.70 8.19 8.85
CA TYR A 540 23.23 8.86 7.66
C TYR A 540 22.12 9.39 6.75
N TRP A 541 21.06 8.60 6.56
CA TRP A 541 19.87 9.02 5.82
C TRP A 541 19.15 10.19 6.47
N ILE A 542 18.90 10.14 7.79
CA ILE A 542 18.25 11.25 8.51
C ILE A 542 19.04 12.55 8.34
N CYS A 543 20.37 12.50 8.46
CA CYS A 543 21.23 13.69 8.29
C CYS A 543 21.15 14.32 6.89
N ILE A 544 20.87 13.53 5.85
CA ILE A 544 20.76 14.02 4.46
C ILE A 544 19.39 14.61 4.16
N TYR A 545 18.33 13.95 4.65
CA TYR A 545 16.96 14.20 4.21
C TYR A 545 16.13 15.06 5.17
N CYS A 546 16.45 15.10 6.47
CA CYS A 546 15.70 15.88 7.46
C CYS A 546 16.42 17.20 7.77
N ASN A 547 15.71 18.33 7.79
CA ASN A 547 16.21 19.63 8.26
C ASN A 547 15.45 20.02 9.54
N GLY A 548 15.64 19.24 10.61
CA GLY A 548 14.84 19.33 11.83
C GLY A 548 13.56 18.45 11.81
N PRO A 549 12.66 18.61 12.80
CA PRO A 549 11.51 17.73 13.00
C PRO A 549 10.37 17.87 11.97
N GLU A 550 10.28 19.02 11.28
CA GLU A 550 9.15 19.35 10.41
C GLU A 550 9.51 19.51 8.93
N GLU A 551 10.79 19.71 8.62
CA GLU A 551 11.24 19.95 7.25
C GLU A 551 12.01 18.73 6.72
N SER A 552 11.65 18.28 5.51
CA SER A 552 12.40 17.26 4.80
C SER A 552 12.65 17.66 3.35
N ARG A 553 13.84 17.36 2.84
CA ARG A 553 14.22 17.56 1.44
C ARG A 553 14.39 16.22 0.74
N VAL A 554 14.39 16.21 -0.59
CA VAL A 554 14.79 15.04 -1.40
C VAL A 554 16.15 15.31 -2.01
N VAL A 555 17.09 14.37 -1.82
CA VAL A 555 18.39 14.37 -2.50
C VAL A 555 18.38 13.26 -3.55
N PRO A 556 18.32 13.60 -4.87
CA PRO A 556 18.16 12.62 -5.94
C PRO A 556 19.21 11.50 -5.94
N GLU A 557 20.46 11.83 -5.60
CA GLU A 557 21.61 10.92 -5.58
C GLU A 557 21.45 9.78 -4.58
N PHE A 558 20.75 10.01 -3.47
CA PHE A 558 20.48 8.97 -2.46
C PHE A 558 19.10 8.33 -2.65
N ASP A 559 18.16 9.00 -3.34
CA ASP A 559 16.81 8.44 -3.55
C ASP A 559 16.88 7.23 -4.51
N GLN A 560 17.83 7.25 -5.45
CA GLN A 560 18.10 6.14 -6.35
C GLN A 560 18.45 4.83 -5.63
N TRP A 561 18.91 4.86 -4.37
CA TRP A 561 19.24 3.66 -3.58
C TRP A 561 18.04 2.73 -3.39
N ASN A 562 16.82 3.28 -3.49
CA ASN A 562 15.59 2.49 -3.45
C ASN A 562 15.32 1.69 -4.75
N TYR A 563 16.01 2.02 -5.85
CA TYR A 563 15.65 1.55 -7.20
C TYR A 563 16.79 0.89 -7.98
N ILE A 564 18.06 1.22 -7.69
CA ILE A 564 19.21 0.59 -8.34
C ILE A 564 19.35 -0.89 -7.96
N SER A 565 20.09 -1.68 -8.77
CA SER A 565 20.31 -3.11 -8.49
C SER A 565 21.05 -3.32 -7.16
N THR A 566 20.94 -4.53 -6.58
CA THR A 566 21.58 -4.82 -5.28
C THR A 566 23.10 -4.67 -5.36
N ASP A 567 23.69 -5.10 -6.48
CA ASP A 567 25.13 -5.13 -6.67
C ASP A 567 25.67 -3.71 -6.88
N LEU A 568 24.91 -2.88 -7.60
CA LEU A 568 25.22 -1.46 -7.74
C LEU A 568 25.08 -0.73 -6.39
N LEU A 569 24.02 -0.99 -5.63
CA LEU A 569 23.84 -0.39 -4.30
C LEU A 569 24.97 -0.77 -3.34
N ALA A 570 25.41 -2.03 -3.34
CA ALA A 570 26.53 -2.47 -2.54
C ALA A 570 27.84 -1.77 -2.93
N THR A 571 28.02 -1.49 -4.22
CA THR A 571 29.18 -0.76 -4.75
C THR A 571 29.17 0.71 -4.33
N GLU A 572 28.03 1.39 -4.50
CA GLU A 572 27.82 2.78 -4.07
C GLU A 572 28.08 2.95 -2.57
N LYS A 573 27.49 2.09 -1.74
CA LYS A 573 27.68 2.10 -0.28
C LYS A 573 29.14 1.90 0.11
N ARG A 574 29.85 0.99 -0.57
CA ARG A 574 31.27 0.74 -0.32
C ARG A 574 32.10 1.97 -0.64
N GLY A 575 31.86 2.61 -1.79
CA GLY A 575 32.54 3.85 -2.18
C GLY A 575 32.29 4.99 -1.19
N GLN A 576 31.08 5.04 -0.61
CA GLN A 576 30.72 6.06 0.37
C GLN A 576 31.54 5.95 1.67
N VAL A 577 31.93 4.75 2.11
CA VAL A 577 32.56 4.53 3.44
C VAL A 577 34.05 4.19 3.40
N SER A 578 34.61 3.92 2.22
CA SER A 578 35.97 3.39 2.06
C SER A 578 37.08 4.39 2.42
N HIS A 579 36.86 5.68 2.16
CA HIS A 579 37.89 6.71 2.38
C HIS A 579 37.36 7.84 3.28
N GLU A 580 38.11 8.17 4.34
CA GLU A 580 37.67 9.12 5.36
C GLU A 580 37.48 10.54 4.82
N GLY A 581 38.44 11.06 4.06
CA GLY A 581 38.38 12.42 3.53
C GLY A 581 37.20 12.62 2.58
N ASP A 582 36.88 11.60 1.77
CA ASP A 582 35.77 11.69 0.82
C ASP A 582 34.42 11.50 1.52
N PHE A 583 34.37 10.65 2.56
CA PHE A 583 33.20 10.56 3.42
C PHE A 583 32.88 11.90 4.08
N ILE A 584 33.87 12.57 4.70
CA ILE A 584 33.68 13.86 5.35
C ILE A 584 33.22 14.90 4.34
N ARG A 585 33.90 15.03 3.19
CA ARG A 585 33.53 15.95 2.12
C ARG A 585 32.10 15.72 1.61
N ALA A 586 31.70 14.47 1.45
CA ALA A 586 30.35 14.11 1.05
C ALA A 586 29.32 14.43 2.14
N ALA A 587 29.65 14.19 3.41
CA ALA A 587 28.78 14.50 4.54
C ALA A 587 28.60 16.02 4.70
N GLU A 588 29.66 16.82 4.66
CA GLU A 588 29.61 18.29 4.70
C GLU A 588 28.79 18.85 3.53
N LYS A 589 28.94 18.28 2.33
CA LYS A 589 28.15 18.69 1.16
C LYS A 589 26.66 18.34 1.28
N ASN A 590 26.34 17.14 1.77
CA ASN A 590 25.00 16.56 1.64
C ASN A 590 24.19 16.49 2.93
N PHE A 591 24.76 16.74 4.10
CA PHE A 591 23.97 16.86 5.33
C PHE A 591 23.21 18.18 5.33
N THR A 592 22.01 18.20 5.89
CA THR A 592 21.24 19.42 6.03
C THR A 592 21.92 20.38 7.01
N PRO A 593 21.67 21.70 6.91
CA PRO A 593 22.21 22.67 7.86
C PRO A 593 22.00 22.25 9.32
N TYR A 594 20.81 21.77 9.66
CA TYR A 594 20.48 21.28 11.00
C TYR A 594 21.40 20.15 11.49
N TYR A 595 21.78 19.21 10.61
CA TYR A 595 22.62 18.07 10.96
C TYR A 595 24.11 18.24 10.62
N GLN A 596 24.57 19.41 10.16
CA GLN A 596 26.00 19.65 9.92
C GLN A 596 26.89 19.32 11.13
N PRO A 597 26.50 19.67 12.38
CA PRO A 597 27.32 19.32 13.54
C PRO A 597 27.46 17.80 13.80
N MET A 598 26.65 16.95 13.16
CA MET A 598 26.76 15.48 13.27
C MET A 598 27.94 14.90 12.49
N VAL A 599 28.53 15.62 11.52
CA VAL A 599 29.57 15.09 10.62
C VAL A 599 30.71 14.37 11.38
N PRO A 600 31.32 14.96 12.44
CA PRO A 600 32.39 14.28 13.17
C PRO A 600 31.93 12.98 13.84
N TRP A 601 30.71 12.97 14.38
CA TRP A 601 30.13 11.84 15.11
C TRP A 601 29.74 10.70 14.17
N VAL A 602 29.14 11.01 13.02
CA VAL A 602 28.82 10.00 12.00
C VAL A 602 30.10 9.42 11.40
N ASN A 603 31.17 10.19 11.21
CA ASN A 603 32.47 9.64 10.80
C ASN A 603 33.09 8.72 11.87
N ARG A 604 32.95 9.06 13.17
CA ARG A 604 33.38 8.15 14.25
C ARG A 604 32.59 6.84 14.23
N LEU A 605 31.28 6.90 14.04
CA LEU A 605 30.44 5.71 13.86
C LEU A 605 30.86 4.91 12.62
N ARG A 606 31.15 5.57 11.50
CA ARG A 606 31.66 4.92 10.28
C ARG A 606 32.91 4.11 10.59
N LYS A 607 33.88 4.66 11.32
CA LYS A 607 35.12 3.93 11.70
C LYS A 607 34.83 2.71 12.57
N ALA A 608 33.82 2.77 13.44
CA ALA A 608 33.45 1.66 14.31
C ALA A 608 32.72 0.53 13.56
N VAL A 609 31.84 0.88 12.61
CA VAL A 609 31.03 -0.05 11.81
C VAL A 609 31.80 -0.59 10.60
N PHE A 610 32.69 0.22 10.01
CA PHE A 610 33.51 -0.10 8.85
C PHE A 610 35.00 0.07 9.14
N PRO A 611 35.61 -0.81 9.95
CA PRO A 611 37.03 -0.73 10.25
C PRO A 611 37.86 -0.78 8.97
N ASN A 612 38.84 0.13 8.84
CA ASN A 612 39.66 0.32 7.64
C ASN A 612 38.85 0.56 6.34
N GLY A 613 37.61 1.05 6.45
CA GLY A 613 36.72 1.28 5.31
C GLY A 613 36.14 0.01 4.69
N GLY A 614 36.34 -1.16 5.33
CA GLY A 614 35.79 -2.44 4.93
C GLY A 614 34.56 -2.84 5.76
N ARG A 615 33.80 -3.82 5.29
CA ARG A 615 32.71 -4.43 6.07
C ARG A 615 33.29 -5.40 7.12
N LEU A 616 32.53 -5.64 8.19
CA LEU A 616 32.89 -6.65 9.19
C LEU A 616 32.65 -8.05 8.61
N GLU A 617 33.69 -8.88 8.61
CA GLU A 617 33.62 -10.26 8.09
C GLU A 617 33.49 -11.32 9.20
N ARG A 618 33.71 -10.93 10.46
CA ARG A 618 33.63 -11.80 11.64
C ARG A 618 32.80 -11.14 12.72
N GLU A 619 32.06 -11.93 13.47
CA GLU A 619 31.25 -11.45 14.58
C GLU A 619 32.11 -10.74 15.64
N ASP A 620 31.65 -9.57 16.05
CA ASP A 620 32.30 -8.73 17.05
C ASP A 620 31.25 -8.22 18.05
N ASP A 621 31.13 -8.94 19.17
CA ASP A 621 30.18 -8.58 20.24
C ASP A 621 30.50 -7.23 20.89
N GLY A 622 31.75 -6.76 20.79
CA GLY A 622 32.18 -5.44 21.26
C GLY A 622 31.61 -4.29 20.44
N LEU A 623 31.04 -4.57 19.25
CA LEU A 623 30.48 -3.56 18.36
C LEU A 623 29.36 -2.74 19.03
N TYR A 624 28.48 -3.39 19.80
CA TYR A 624 27.42 -2.70 20.54
C TYR A 624 27.99 -1.65 21.49
N ALA A 625 29.00 -2.02 22.29
CA ALA A 625 29.60 -1.12 23.27
C ALA A 625 30.29 0.08 22.60
N ARG A 626 31.02 -0.15 21.50
CA ARG A 626 31.69 0.92 20.76
C ARG A 626 30.70 1.91 20.13
N VAL A 627 29.66 1.40 19.48
CA VAL A 627 28.64 2.24 18.84
C VAL A 627 27.89 3.06 19.89
N LYS A 628 27.44 2.42 20.98
CA LYS A 628 26.76 3.13 22.08
C LYS A 628 27.64 4.20 22.72
N GLY A 629 28.91 3.88 23.01
CA GLY A 629 29.85 4.84 23.59
C GLY A 629 30.03 6.09 22.71
N ILE A 630 30.08 5.94 21.38
CA ILE A 630 30.15 7.07 20.46
C ILE A 630 28.87 7.92 20.50
N LEU A 631 27.69 7.31 20.60
CA LEU A 631 26.41 8.03 20.72
C LEU A 631 26.31 8.78 22.05
N GLU A 632 26.74 8.16 23.15
CA GLU A 632 26.79 8.78 24.48
C GLU A 632 27.73 10.00 24.52
N GLU A 633 28.89 9.90 23.88
CA GLU A 633 29.81 11.04 23.74
C GLU A 633 29.23 12.14 22.84
N ALA A 634 28.56 11.77 21.74
CA ALA A 634 27.92 12.73 20.85
C ALA A 634 26.85 13.55 21.57
N ARG A 635 26.07 12.92 22.45
CA ARG A 635 25.05 13.62 23.25
C ARG A 635 25.62 14.66 24.22
N LYS A 636 26.86 14.49 24.66
CA LYS A 636 27.56 15.43 25.56
C LYS A 636 28.15 16.63 24.82
N ASP A 637 28.17 16.59 23.48
CA ASP A 637 28.62 17.72 22.65
C ASP A 637 27.57 18.84 22.71
N PRO A 638 27.92 20.05 23.18
CA PRO A 638 27.00 21.18 23.28
C PRO A 638 26.30 21.50 21.96
N ARG A 639 26.99 21.29 20.83
CA ARG A 639 26.43 21.52 19.48
C ARG A 639 25.25 20.62 19.16
N MET A 640 25.04 19.51 19.88
CA MET A 640 23.87 18.63 19.73
C MET A 640 22.64 19.11 20.52
N SER A 641 22.84 20.03 21.45
CA SER A 641 21.79 20.60 22.30
C SER A 641 21.36 21.99 21.86
N GLU A 642 22.13 22.66 21.01
CA GLU A 642 21.73 23.92 20.39
C GLU A 642 20.47 23.72 19.52
N GLU A 643 19.48 24.59 19.64
CA GLU A 643 18.39 24.68 18.66
C GLU A 643 18.92 25.54 17.50
N GLY A 644 19.11 24.91 16.33
CA GLY A 644 19.70 25.53 15.14
C GLY A 644 18.73 26.40 14.38
#